data_AF-T0GZA2-F1
#
_entry.id   AF-T0GZA2-F1
#
_cell.length_a   1.000
_cell.length_b   1.000
_cell.length_c   1.000
_cell.angle_alpha   90.00
_cell.angle_beta   90.00
_cell.angle_gamma   90.00
#
_symmetry.space_group_name_H-M   'P 1'
#
loop_
_entity.id
_entity.type
_entity.pdbx_description
1 polymer ?
#
loop_
_entity_poly.entity_id
_entity_poly.type
_entity_poly.pdbx_seq_one_letter_code
_entity_poly.pdbx_strand_id
1 'polypeptide(L)'
;MFLILILSIPISVGCNRVSSSDKNVVKGDLTRLLKNEEFRCTGDANREIEKFRSHWKKNPGRYSHLNPKDRWKNVQMTLYTDESLYINESQDSVFVPAGEECVLKLKDLSPDVCGNLFQFYAARLSNGADGDGDLRILLDDIKIFERNFKSQKEEWNRYSVPLQSRNDKNLGVNEKPGPLSLKLFGTAEPPEKKYCKSKSFLKIRWDSESGSGLFLGSPIILEKQNTQKKNVILIVIDALRQDSLSSGGSPFSTTPVLDLFSKESIVFKKTIANGNWTKPSMLSFFTSEIASNLGLGNAWFYTSGRQRKIFYSKKPLTLSNAFREEGYFTESIMNNVFLMDYTSVGVDLGFHNVQQVGKDTLDTEELVSRAETFFQEHREDLFFLHLNLNTPHWGYRPPAKYLQELKDESDPLLWNELDEYQKKYLGEVRYTDALLGKIFEELKKQGLFEDSWIVITSDHGELLEKSHYYHHHFIAENVYAHGETHYEKEIRVPWIIHPPKSFQNQIQKREFEDQVSLLSLTPTLLGLNRISYPEGKLKGKDYSKAILGEKGPEFEPVIYTEGRFSESVLTPDFKFIRRYPGYDSVRRTREGIPHKMPEELYDLKKDPKELKNISTSDLPLLNQARNVLKENQLDKNSFFLRLPKCEKTCEREVRLFVKGGIYRYDFTGSLNVLQEDSKNVTLRILNESNDFDQVLTVKTVDVSPSFNLRILRDGKIEDYRVGKWGIRSDVVSEILRYEPDYVSLGKNPYRYASSEIPFLYYHTGFSGGKESEEEAAMGQEVRKILESWGYIHQ
;
A
#
# COMPACT_ATOMS: atom_id res chain seq x y z
N MET A 1 -25.73 71.29 8.24
CA MET A 1 -26.72 70.96 7.21
C MET A 1 -26.00 70.25 6.07
N PHE A 2 -25.85 68.93 6.17
CA PHE A 2 -25.43 68.07 5.05
C PHE A 2 -26.14 66.74 5.23
N LEU A 3 -27.04 66.46 4.28
CA LEU A 3 -27.88 65.27 4.17
C LEU A 3 -26.99 64.06 3.84
N ILE A 4 -27.05 63.01 4.65
CA ILE A 4 -26.56 61.68 4.29
C ILE A 4 -27.73 60.94 3.63
N LEU A 5 -27.63 60.67 2.33
CA LEU A 5 -28.52 59.77 1.62
C LEU A 5 -28.29 58.34 2.14
N ILE A 6 -29.26 57.80 2.88
CA ILE A 6 -29.37 56.38 3.18
C ILE A 6 -30.01 55.72 1.95
N LEU A 7 -29.19 55.08 1.12
CA LEU A 7 -29.64 54.13 0.11
C LEU A 7 -29.90 52.79 0.82
N SER A 8 -31.15 52.59 1.22
CA SER A 8 -31.66 51.30 1.68
C SER A 8 -31.72 50.34 0.49
N ILE A 9 -30.68 49.52 0.33
CA ILE A 9 -30.70 48.36 -0.56
C ILE A 9 -31.55 47.27 0.15
N PRO A 10 -32.56 46.69 -0.51
CA PRO A 10 -33.33 45.60 0.10
C PRO A 10 -32.39 44.41 0.34
N ILE A 11 -32.30 44.00 1.60
CA ILE A 11 -31.60 42.79 2.04
C ILE A 11 -32.27 41.62 1.33
N SER A 12 -31.64 41.10 0.28
CA SER A 12 -31.96 39.78 -0.22
C SER A 12 -31.65 38.79 0.91
N VAL A 13 -32.66 38.05 1.36
CA VAL A 13 -32.48 36.87 2.22
C VAL A 13 -31.95 35.74 1.33
N GLY A 14 -30.73 35.94 0.83
CA GLY A 14 -29.90 34.90 0.22
C GLY A 14 -29.42 33.94 1.29
N CYS A 15 -29.10 32.70 0.90
CA CYS A 15 -28.53 31.68 1.80
C CYS A 15 -27.52 32.30 2.76
N ASN A 16 -27.60 31.94 4.05
CA ASN A 16 -26.62 32.34 5.06
C ASN A 16 -25.22 32.21 4.45
N ARG A 17 -24.43 33.27 4.52
CA ARG A 17 -23.04 33.27 4.04
C ARG A 17 -22.34 32.06 4.66
N VAL A 18 -22.00 31.09 3.82
CA VAL A 18 -21.11 29.97 4.16
C VAL A 18 -19.84 30.58 4.75
N SER A 19 -19.45 30.12 5.93
CA SER A 19 -18.30 30.66 6.66
C SER A 19 -17.02 30.27 5.91
N SER A 20 -15.98 31.12 5.98
CA SER A 20 -14.65 30.76 5.48
C SER A 20 -14.00 29.59 6.24
N SER A 21 -14.64 29.10 7.31
CA SER A 21 -14.23 27.93 8.09
C SER A 21 -14.82 26.61 7.61
N ASP A 22 -15.76 26.63 6.67
CA ASP A 22 -16.49 25.42 6.26
C ASP A 22 -15.69 24.65 5.20
N LYS A 23 -15.46 23.35 5.44
CA LYS A 23 -14.81 22.45 4.49
C LYS A 23 -15.81 21.55 3.79
N ASN A 24 -15.51 21.15 2.56
CA ASN A 24 -16.20 20.06 1.90
C ASN A 24 -15.76 18.73 2.54
N VAL A 25 -16.71 18.01 3.12
CA VAL A 25 -16.50 16.73 3.80
C VAL A 25 -17.21 15.66 3.00
N VAL A 26 -16.54 14.53 2.78
CA VAL A 26 -17.13 13.35 2.15
C VAL A 26 -18.19 12.78 3.08
N LYS A 27 -19.47 12.86 2.70
CA LYS A 27 -20.57 12.24 3.45
C LYS A 27 -20.86 10.83 3.02
N GLY A 28 -20.59 10.54 1.76
CA GLY A 28 -20.69 9.20 1.23
C GLY A 28 -19.95 9.11 -0.08
N ASP A 29 -19.06 8.13 -0.18
CA ASP A 29 -18.66 7.61 -1.46
C ASP A 29 -19.63 6.48 -1.85
N LEU A 30 -20.05 6.45 -3.12
CA LEU A 30 -21.10 5.55 -3.58
C LEU A 30 -20.70 4.08 -3.47
N THR A 31 -19.39 3.79 -3.44
CA THR A 31 -18.83 2.45 -3.37
C THR A 31 -18.99 1.79 -2.00
N ARG A 32 -18.96 2.56 -0.92
CA ARG A 32 -19.34 2.09 0.41
C ARG A 32 -20.86 2.10 0.61
N LEU A 33 -21.59 2.99 -0.07
CA LEU A 33 -23.05 3.05 -0.07
C LEU A 33 -23.72 1.87 -0.80
N LEU A 34 -23.00 1.14 -1.66
CA LEU A 34 -23.45 -0.15 -2.22
C LEU A 34 -23.84 -1.18 -1.14
N LYS A 35 -23.35 -1.03 0.10
CA LYS A 35 -23.69 -1.88 1.26
C LYS A 35 -25.08 -1.56 1.82
N ASN A 36 -25.57 -0.34 1.63
CA ASN A 36 -26.90 0.05 2.10
C ASN A 36 -27.94 -0.61 1.19
N GLU A 37 -28.98 -1.23 1.78
CA GLU A 37 -30.14 -1.75 1.03
C GLU A 37 -30.88 -0.69 0.19
N GLU A 38 -30.47 0.55 0.40
CA GLU A 38 -30.99 1.78 -0.18
C GLU A 38 -30.27 2.20 -1.47
N PHE A 39 -29.23 1.47 -1.90
CA PHE A 39 -28.68 1.55 -3.25
C PHE A 39 -29.17 0.38 -4.12
N ARG A 40 -29.92 0.64 -5.19
CA ARG A 40 -30.49 -0.39 -6.08
C ARG A 40 -30.39 0.04 -7.53
N CYS A 41 -29.86 -0.83 -8.39
CA CYS A 41 -29.97 -0.65 -9.84
C CYS A 41 -31.03 -1.60 -10.39
N THR A 42 -31.88 -1.11 -11.29
CA THR A 42 -32.72 -1.95 -12.15
C THR A 42 -31.77 -2.60 -13.18
N GLY A 43 -31.89 -3.90 -13.46
CA GLY A 43 -31.02 -4.59 -14.43
C GLY A 43 -29.93 -5.51 -13.87
N ASP A 44 -29.49 -6.46 -14.70
CA ASP A 44 -28.44 -7.43 -14.35
C ASP A 44 -27.09 -7.01 -14.92
N ALA A 45 -26.47 -6.05 -14.24
CA ALA A 45 -25.15 -5.57 -14.63
C ALA A 45 -24.04 -6.65 -14.58
N ASN A 46 -24.24 -7.79 -13.90
CA ASN A 46 -23.31 -8.93 -14.01
C ASN A 46 -23.28 -9.49 -15.43
N ARG A 47 -24.43 -9.59 -16.07
CA ARG A 47 -24.52 -10.13 -17.42
C ARG A 47 -24.03 -9.10 -18.43
N GLU A 48 -24.34 -7.84 -18.21
CA GLU A 48 -24.06 -6.76 -19.16
C GLU A 48 -22.58 -6.37 -19.17
N ILE A 49 -21.90 -6.33 -18.02
CA ILE A 49 -20.48 -5.96 -17.96
C ILE A 49 -19.56 -6.99 -18.66
N GLU A 50 -19.97 -8.25 -18.69
CA GLU A 50 -19.24 -9.34 -19.35
C GLU A 50 -19.15 -9.13 -20.87
N LYS A 51 -20.00 -8.28 -21.46
CA LYS A 51 -19.90 -7.87 -22.87
C LYS A 51 -18.64 -7.05 -23.15
N PHE A 52 -17.99 -6.50 -22.13
CA PHE A 52 -16.85 -5.59 -22.24
C PHE A 52 -15.54 -6.18 -21.67
N ARG A 53 -15.44 -7.50 -21.51
CA ARG A 53 -14.31 -8.22 -20.86
C ARG A 53 -12.90 -7.76 -21.23
N SER A 54 -12.67 -7.28 -22.45
CA SER A 54 -11.37 -6.79 -22.90
C SER A 54 -10.94 -5.46 -22.26
N HIS A 55 -11.86 -4.72 -21.64
CA HIS A 55 -11.65 -3.36 -21.11
C HIS A 55 -11.73 -3.27 -19.58
N TRP A 56 -11.89 -4.38 -18.85
CA TRP A 56 -12.00 -4.35 -17.38
C TRP A 56 -11.39 -5.57 -16.69
N LYS A 57 -10.98 -5.39 -15.41
CA LYS A 57 -10.47 -6.47 -14.55
C LYS A 57 -11.31 -6.57 -13.28
N LYS A 58 -11.75 -7.79 -12.93
CA LYS A 58 -12.48 -8.03 -11.67
C LYS A 58 -11.51 -8.01 -10.49
N ASN A 59 -11.39 -6.88 -9.80
CA ASN A 59 -10.82 -6.87 -8.45
C ASN A 59 -11.92 -7.26 -7.45
N PRO A 60 -11.65 -8.02 -6.38
CA PRO A 60 -12.64 -8.22 -5.33
C PRO A 60 -13.01 -6.84 -4.79
N GLY A 61 -14.30 -6.48 -4.84
CA GLY A 61 -14.81 -5.18 -4.39
C GLY A 61 -14.06 -4.69 -3.15
N ARG A 62 -13.26 -3.63 -3.36
CA ARG A 62 -12.28 -3.14 -2.40
C ARG A 62 -13.02 -2.68 -1.17
N TYR A 63 -12.68 -3.28 -0.02
CA TYR A 63 -13.27 -3.02 1.31
C TYR A 63 -14.80 -3.06 1.38
N SER A 64 -15.45 -3.61 0.36
CA SER A 64 -16.88 -3.69 0.35
C SER A 64 -17.27 -4.85 1.27
N HIS A 65 -18.11 -4.56 2.26
CA HIS A 65 -18.74 -5.62 3.05
C HIS A 65 -19.75 -6.43 2.20
N LEU A 66 -19.75 -6.24 0.88
CA LEU A 66 -20.59 -6.92 -0.07
C LEU A 66 -20.25 -8.41 -0.11
N ASN A 67 -21.31 -9.20 -0.26
CA ASN A 67 -21.18 -10.62 -0.54
C ASN A 67 -20.39 -10.83 -1.84
N PRO A 68 -19.65 -11.96 -2.00
CA PRO A 68 -18.84 -12.22 -3.19
C PRO A 68 -19.61 -12.07 -4.53
N LYS A 69 -20.91 -12.35 -4.54
CA LYS A 69 -21.81 -12.19 -5.70
C LYS A 69 -22.14 -10.75 -6.06
N ASP A 70 -21.88 -9.80 -5.16
CA ASP A 70 -22.20 -8.37 -5.29
C ASP A 70 -20.93 -7.51 -5.47
N ARG A 71 -19.74 -8.12 -5.34
CA ARG A 71 -18.45 -7.42 -5.43
C ARG A 71 -18.16 -6.83 -6.82
N TRP A 72 -18.86 -7.29 -7.85
CA TRP A 72 -18.79 -6.70 -9.20
C TRP A 72 -19.38 -5.29 -9.25
N LYS A 73 -20.22 -4.89 -8.28
CA LYS A 73 -20.74 -3.51 -8.22
C LYS A 73 -19.64 -2.48 -8.01
N ASN A 74 -18.44 -2.93 -7.64
CA ASN A 74 -17.20 -2.18 -7.58
C ASN A 74 -16.21 -2.83 -8.57
N VAL A 75 -16.35 -2.50 -9.86
CA VAL A 75 -15.40 -2.92 -10.90
C VAL A 75 -14.32 -1.86 -11.01
N GLN A 76 -13.06 -2.29 -10.90
CA GLN A 76 -11.95 -1.46 -11.31
C GLN A 76 -11.78 -1.62 -12.82
N MET A 77 -11.94 -0.53 -13.56
CA MET A 77 -11.58 -0.50 -14.98
C MET A 77 -10.09 -0.21 -15.11
N THR A 78 -9.39 -1.08 -15.82
CA THR A 78 -8.08 -0.77 -16.37
C THR A 78 -8.32 -0.56 -17.85
N LEU A 79 -8.31 0.70 -18.26
CA LEU A 79 -8.49 1.08 -19.65
C LEU A 79 -7.14 1.16 -20.35
N TYR A 80 -7.03 0.50 -21.49
CA TYR A 80 -5.87 0.60 -22.38
C TYR A 80 -6.18 1.68 -23.43
N THR A 81 -6.05 2.95 -23.05
CA THR A 81 -6.52 4.08 -23.89
C THR A 81 -5.41 4.90 -24.57
N ASP A 82 -4.13 4.65 -24.28
CA ASP A 82 -3.00 5.35 -24.92
C ASP A 82 -1.71 4.49 -24.94
N GLU A 83 -0.91 4.61 -25.99
CA GLU A 83 0.42 3.98 -26.17
C GLU A 83 1.51 4.64 -25.29
N SER A 84 1.22 5.79 -24.66
CA SER A 84 2.20 6.61 -23.91
C SER A 84 1.93 6.79 -22.41
N LEU A 85 0.81 6.30 -21.87
CA LEU A 85 0.54 6.35 -20.43
C LEU A 85 -0.43 5.26 -19.98
N TYR A 86 0.01 4.45 -19.01
CA TYR A 86 -0.84 3.58 -18.24
C TYR A 86 -1.57 4.40 -17.18
N ILE A 87 -2.81 4.80 -17.45
CA ILE A 87 -3.66 5.41 -16.42
C ILE A 87 -4.50 4.31 -15.77
N ASN A 88 -3.99 3.75 -14.68
CA ASN A 88 -4.77 2.90 -13.79
C ASN A 88 -5.46 3.79 -12.75
N GLU A 89 -6.53 4.49 -13.14
CA GLU A 89 -7.31 5.27 -12.19
C GLU A 89 -8.01 4.28 -11.25
N SER A 90 -7.50 4.20 -10.03
CA SER A 90 -8.08 3.42 -8.94
C SER A 90 -9.40 4.06 -8.49
N GLN A 91 -10.39 4.12 -9.40
CA GLN A 91 -11.69 4.69 -9.11
C GLN A 91 -12.62 3.59 -8.62
N ASP A 92 -13.08 3.79 -7.40
CA ASP A 92 -14.26 3.15 -6.85
C ASP A 92 -15.44 3.48 -7.80
N SER A 93 -15.81 2.57 -8.71
CA SER A 93 -16.71 2.86 -9.84
C SER A 93 -18.05 2.12 -9.80
N VAL A 94 -19.08 2.73 -10.39
CA VAL A 94 -20.43 2.19 -10.56
C VAL A 94 -20.73 2.02 -12.04
N PHE A 95 -21.11 0.81 -12.44
CA PHE A 95 -21.56 0.52 -13.80
C PHE A 95 -23.09 0.62 -13.91
N VAL A 96 -23.58 1.44 -14.83
CA VAL A 96 -25.01 1.62 -15.16
C VAL A 96 -25.26 1.07 -16.57
N PRO A 97 -25.99 -0.05 -16.73
CA PRO A 97 -26.32 -0.59 -18.04
C PRO A 97 -27.22 0.35 -18.86
N ALA A 98 -27.27 0.14 -20.18
CA ALA A 98 -28.15 0.89 -21.07
C ALA A 98 -29.63 0.69 -20.69
N GLY A 99 -30.36 1.80 -20.54
CA GLY A 99 -31.80 1.81 -20.23
C GLY A 99 -32.13 1.53 -18.77
N GLU A 100 -31.12 1.45 -17.89
CA GLU A 100 -31.29 1.12 -16.48
C GLU A 100 -31.09 2.34 -15.56
N GLU A 101 -31.61 2.23 -14.33
CA GLU A 101 -31.55 3.27 -13.31
C GLU A 101 -30.94 2.73 -12.02
N CYS A 102 -30.03 3.49 -11.43
CA CYS A 102 -29.53 3.28 -10.07
C CYS A 102 -30.11 4.33 -9.11
N VAL A 103 -30.76 3.87 -8.05
CA VAL A 103 -31.36 4.70 -6.99
C VAL A 103 -30.49 4.62 -5.75
N LEU A 104 -30.11 5.77 -5.20
CA LEU A 104 -29.43 5.94 -3.93
C LEU A 104 -30.30 6.76 -2.98
N LYS A 105 -30.59 6.26 -1.78
CA LYS A 105 -31.16 7.11 -0.73
C LYS A 105 -30.08 7.93 -0.03
N LEU A 106 -30.35 9.22 0.11
CA LEU A 106 -29.53 10.16 0.86
C LEU A 106 -30.11 10.25 2.28
N LYS A 107 -29.39 9.69 3.26
CA LYS A 107 -29.71 9.86 4.68
C LYS A 107 -28.86 10.98 5.27
N ASP A 108 -29.45 11.72 6.21
CA ASP A 108 -28.71 12.61 7.13
C ASP A 108 -27.91 13.74 6.47
N LEU A 109 -28.26 14.15 5.24
CA LEU A 109 -27.76 15.41 4.67
C LEU A 109 -28.39 16.59 5.40
N SER A 110 -27.60 17.62 5.72
CA SER A 110 -28.15 18.84 6.33
C SER A 110 -29.21 19.49 5.42
N PRO A 111 -30.28 20.05 6.01
CA PRO A 111 -31.34 20.73 5.26
C PRO A 111 -30.90 22.06 4.62
N ASP A 112 -29.72 22.58 4.98
CA ASP A 112 -29.08 23.72 4.33
C ASP A 112 -28.29 23.26 3.09
N VAL A 113 -29.05 22.95 2.03
CA VAL A 113 -28.57 22.35 0.76
C VAL A 113 -27.65 23.28 -0.06
N CYS A 114 -27.34 24.49 0.43
CA CYS A 114 -26.66 25.54 -0.34
C CYS A 114 -25.18 25.26 -0.71
N GLY A 115 -24.63 24.07 -0.39
CA GLY A 115 -23.26 23.67 -0.75
C GLY A 115 -23.03 22.18 -1.02
N ASN A 116 -24.07 21.34 -1.04
CA ASN A 116 -23.88 19.89 -1.22
C ASN A 116 -23.69 19.53 -2.70
N LEU A 117 -22.70 18.69 -2.99
CA LEU A 117 -22.29 18.33 -4.34
C LEU A 117 -22.29 16.82 -4.50
N PHE A 118 -22.77 16.36 -5.64
CA PHE A 118 -22.50 15.02 -6.14
C PHE A 118 -21.43 15.11 -7.24
N GLN A 119 -20.24 14.62 -6.93
CA GLN A 119 -19.10 14.59 -7.83
C GLN A 119 -18.88 13.18 -8.37
N PHE A 120 -18.47 13.07 -9.63
CA PHE A 120 -18.14 11.79 -10.26
C PHE A 120 -17.34 12.05 -11.54
N TYR A 121 -16.57 11.07 -11.97
CA TYR A 121 -16.10 10.97 -13.35
C TYR A 121 -17.09 10.13 -14.14
N ALA A 122 -17.26 10.42 -15.42
CA ALA A 122 -18.10 9.59 -16.28
C ALA A 122 -17.37 9.22 -17.56
N ALA A 123 -17.41 7.94 -17.90
CA ALA A 123 -16.93 7.42 -19.16
C ALA A 123 -17.93 6.42 -19.74
N ARG A 124 -18.12 6.48 -21.06
CA ARG A 124 -18.93 5.53 -21.81
C ARG A 124 -18.07 4.33 -22.16
N LEU A 125 -18.63 3.12 -22.04
CA LEU A 125 -18.01 1.89 -22.54
C LEU A 125 -18.85 1.32 -23.68
N SER A 126 -18.23 1.13 -24.83
CA SER A 126 -18.87 0.61 -26.05
C SER A 126 -18.04 -0.53 -26.65
N ASN A 127 -18.68 -1.47 -27.33
CA ASN A 127 -18.00 -2.57 -28.04
C ASN A 127 -17.52 -2.14 -29.44
N GLY A 128 -17.03 -0.90 -29.58
CA GLY A 128 -16.53 -0.35 -30.85
C GLY A 128 -17.62 0.22 -31.78
N ALA A 129 -18.84 0.45 -31.29
CA ALA A 129 -19.90 1.12 -32.04
C ALA A 129 -20.01 2.61 -31.65
N ASP A 130 -20.21 3.46 -32.67
CA ASP A 130 -20.71 4.82 -32.46
C ASP A 130 -22.04 4.73 -31.70
N GLY A 131 -22.11 5.37 -30.55
CA GLY A 131 -23.23 5.17 -29.65
C GLY A 131 -23.41 6.35 -28.73
N ASP A 132 -24.51 7.06 -28.94
CA ASP A 132 -24.92 8.16 -28.09
C ASP A 132 -25.64 7.61 -26.84
N GLY A 133 -25.59 8.37 -25.76
CA GLY A 133 -26.41 8.12 -24.58
C GLY A 133 -26.60 9.36 -23.72
N ASP A 134 -27.71 9.37 -22.99
CA ASP A 134 -28.11 10.44 -22.08
C ASP A 134 -27.95 10.00 -20.63
N LEU A 135 -27.09 10.72 -19.89
CA LEU A 135 -27.01 10.63 -18.44
C LEU A 135 -27.99 11.64 -17.83
N ARG A 136 -28.92 11.16 -17.01
CA ARG A 136 -29.81 12.00 -16.19
C ARG A 136 -29.61 11.71 -14.72
N ILE A 137 -29.53 12.76 -13.91
CA ILE A 137 -29.50 12.65 -12.45
C ILE A 137 -30.72 13.39 -11.90
N LEU A 138 -31.50 12.68 -11.09
CA LEU A 138 -32.71 13.18 -10.47
C LEU A 138 -32.59 13.16 -8.95
N LEU A 139 -33.11 14.19 -8.31
CA LEU A 139 -33.26 14.28 -6.86
C LEU A 139 -34.75 14.35 -6.54
N ASP A 140 -35.26 13.33 -5.85
CA ASP A 140 -36.70 13.18 -5.58
C ASP A 140 -37.58 13.32 -6.84
N ASP A 141 -37.17 12.61 -7.90
CA ASP A 141 -37.79 12.62 -9.23
C ASP A 141 -37.69 13.97 -9.98
N ILE A 142 -37.01 14.96 -9.42
CA ILE A 142 -36.72 16.23 -10.09
C ILE A 142 -35.35 16.12 -10.78
N LYS A 143 -35.32 16.29 -12.10
CA LYS A 143 -34.08 16.30 -12.88
C LYS A 143 -33.21 17.49 -12.47
N ILE A 144 -32.00 17.23 -11.99
CA ILE A 144 -31.01 18.24 -11.57
C ILE A 144 -29.78 18.29 -12.49
N PHE A 145 -29.57 17.25 -13.31
CA PHE A 145 -28.50 17.21 -14.30
C PHE A 145 -28.92 16.34 -15.49
N GLU A 146 -28.53 16.77 -16.68
CA GLU A 146 -28.68 16.02 -17.92
C GLU A 146 -27.48 16.32 -18.82
N ARG A 147 -26.87 15.28 -19.38
CA ARG A 147 -25.83 15.43 -20.39
C ARG A 147 -25.90 14.30 -21.39
N ASN A 148 -25.88 14.69 -22.66
CA ASN A 148 -25.74 13.79 -23.78
C ASN A 148 -24.24 13.58 -24.07
N PHE A 149 -23.84 12.31 -24.21
CA PHE A 149 -22.47 11.91 -24.51
C PHE A 149 -22.39 11.42 -25.96
N LYS A 150 -21.84 12.26 -26.87
CA LYS A 150 -21.57 11.92 -28.29
C LYS A 150 -20.07 11.95 -28.56
N SER A 151 -19.41 10.82 -28.88
CA SER A 151 -18.06 10.76 -29.49
C SER A 151 -17.46 9.33 -29.52
N GLN A 152 -16.53 9.12 -30.47
CA GLN A 152 -15.69 7.93 -30.69
C GLN A 152 -14.55 7.71 -29.67
N LYS A 153 -14.23 8.70 -28.82
CA LYS A 153 -13.14 8.60 -27.83
C LYS A 153 -13.65 8.62 -26.39
N GLU A 154 -13.07 7.78 -25.55
CA GLU A 154 -13.32 7.77 -24.11
C GLU A 154 -12.77 9.06 -23.48
N GLU A 155 -13.64 9.91 -22.92
CA GLU A 155 -13.24 11.11 -22.18
C GLU A 155 -13.67 10.99 -20.71
N TRP A 156 -12.69 10.83 -19.81
CA TRP A 156 -12.92 10.84 -18.36
C TRP A 156 -13.01 12.29 -17.85
N ASN A 157 -14.21 12.86 -17.93
CA ASN A 157 -14.47 14.21 -17.42
C ASN A 157 -14.98 14.15 -15.98
N ARG A 158 -14.49 15.05 -15.11
CA ARG A 158 -15.06 15.27 -13.76
C ARG A 158 -16.32 16.11 -13.86
N TYR A 159 -17.37 15.69 -13.18
CA TYR A 159 -18.65 16.37 -13.05
C TYR A 159 -18.89 16.76 -11.59
N SER A 160 -19.53 17.91 -11.38
CA SER A 160 -19.97 18.37 -10.07
C SER A 160 -21.42 18.83 -10.18
N VAL A 161 -22.33 18.08 -9.57
CA VAL A 161 -23.78 18.31 -9.64
C VAL A 161 -24.27 18.84 -8.29
N PRO A 162 -24.73 20.10 -8.22
CA PRO A 162 -25.37 20.63 -7.02
C PRO A 162 -26.62 19.82 -6.69
N LEU A 163 -26.74 19.35 -5.44
CA LEU A 163 -27.88 18.57 -4.98
C LEU A 163 -29.09 19.45 -4.63
N GLN A 164 -29.48 20.37 -5.52
CA GLN A 164 -30.58 21.33 -5.33
C GLN A 164 -31.57 21.25 -6.50
N SER A 165 -32.87 21.37 -6.22
CA SER A 165 -33.85 21.55 -7.30
C SER A 165 -33.77 22.97 -7.86
N ARG A 166 -33.20 23.15 -9.06
CA ARG A 166 -33.41 24.38 -9.84
C ARG A 166 -34.27 24.07 -11.05
N ASN A 167 -35.36 24.82 -11.22
CA ASN A 167 -36.09 24.89 -12.48
C ASN A 167 -35.31 25.83 -13.41
N ASP A 168 -34.25 25.34 -14.06
CA ASP A 168 -33.56 26.10 -15.11
C ASP A 168 -33.43 25.26 -16.38
N LYS A 169 -34.04 25.76 -17.47
CA LYS A 169 -34.06 25.12 -18.80
C LYS A 169 -32.72 25.22 -19.55
N ASN A 170 -31.64 25.68 -18.91
CA ASN A 170 -30.34 25.97 -19.54
C ASN A 170 -29.15 25.28 -18.85
N LEU A 171 -29.28 24.00 -18.47
CA LEU A 171 -28.14 23.18 -18.07
C LEU A 171 -27.53 22.51 -19.31
N GLY A 172 -26.67 23.25 -20.00
CA GLY A 172 -26.02 22.80 -21.22
C GLY A 172 -24.98 23.80 -21.69
N VAL A 173 -23.97 24.11 -20.86
CA VAL A 173 -22.81 24.87 -21.29
C VAL A 173 -21.55 24.04 -21.05
N ASN A 174 -20.90 23.69 -22.15
CA ASN A 174 -19.55 23.15 -22.20
C ASN A 174 -18.58 24.11 -21.49
N GLU A 175 -18.15 23.79 -20.28
CA GLU A 175 -16.86 24.26 -19.81
C GLU A 175 -15.83 23.18 -20.17
N LYS A 176 -14.96 23.49 -21.14
CA LYS A 176 -13.68 22.79 -21.26
C LYS A 176 -12.91 23.04 -19.96
N PRO A 177 -12.19 22.06 -19.40
CA PRO A 177 -11.38 22.28 -18.22
C PRO A 177 -10.22 23.22 -18.58
N GLY A 178 -10.39 24.50 -18.24
CA GLY A 178 -9.32 25.48 -18.15
C GLY A 178 -9.05 25.79 -16.67
N PRO A 179 -7.89 26.39 -16.34
CA PRO A 179 -7.48 26.63 -14.96
C PRO A 179 -8.55 27.45 -14.22
N LEU A 180 -8.89 26.99 -13.02
CA LEU A 180 -9.98 27.46 -12.18
C LEU A 180 -10.17 28.99 -12.22
N SER A 181 -11.31 29.44 -12.76
CA SER A 181 -11.88 30.73 -12.39
C SER A 181 -13.36 30.56 -12.04
N LEU A 182 -13.67 30.68 -10.75
CA LEU A 182 -15.04 30.82 -10.26
C LEU A 182 -15.60 32.15 -10.77
N LYS A 183 -16.42 32.13 -11.83
CA LYS A 183 -17.31 33.26 -12.16
C LYS A 183 -18.73 32.95 -11.69
N LEU A 184 -19.10 33.60 -10.60
CA LEU A 184 -20.43 33.58 -9.99
C LEU A 184 -21.36 34.58 -10.70
N PHE A 185 -22.50 34.05 -11.17
CA PHE A 185 -23.80 34.69 -11.47
C PHE A 185 -23.99 35.51 -12.76
N GLY A 186 -24.91 35.00 -13.60
CA GLY A 186 -25.83 35.80 -14.39
C GLY A 186 -27.17 35.94 -13.65
N THR A 187 -27.78 37.11 -13.77
CA THR A 187 -29.04 37.50 -13.11
C THR A 187 -30.25 36.83 -13.77
N ALA A 188 -30.87 35.88 -13.08
CA ALA A 188 -32.24 35.44 -13.32
C ALA A 188 -32.94 35.29 -11.95
N GLU A 189 -34.20 35.73 -11.87
CA GLU A 189 -35.01 35.69 -10.65
C GLU A 189 -35.15 34.26 -10.10
N PRO A 190 -35.15 34.07 -8.76
CA PRO A 190 -35.11 32.74 -8.18
C PRO A 190 -36.47 32.02 -8.29
N PRO A 191 -36.53 30.78 -8.80
CA PRO A 191 -37.70 29.93 -8.63
C PRO A 191 -37.88 29.54 -7.15
N GLU A 192 -39.13 29.33 -6.73
CA GLU A 192 -39.51 28.94 -5.36
C GLU A 192 -38.65 27.79 -4.81
N LYS A 193 -37.99 28.04 -3.67
CA LYS A 193 -37.12 27.08 -2.97
C LYS A 193 -37.93 25.91 -2.42
N LYS A 194 -37.80 24.72 -3.02
CA LYS A 194 -38.16 23.45 -2.35
C LYS A 194 -36.90 22.89 -1.67
N TYR A 195 -36.93 22.87 -0.35
CA TYR A 195 -35.92 22.24 0.50
C TYR A 195 -35.92 20.72 0.28
N CYS A 196 -34.74 20.08 0.30
CA CYS A 196 -34.66 18.62 0.35
C CYS A 196 -35.35 18.12 1.62
N LYS A 197 -36.20 17.10 1.48
CA LYS A 197 -36.77 16.41 2.64
C LYS A 197 -35.66 15.63 3.32
N SER A 198 -35.77 15.35 4.63
CA SER A 198 -34.79 14.57 5.40
C SER A 198 -34.55 13.12 4.91
N LYS A 199 -35.27 12.70 3.86
CA LYS A 199 -35.18 11.38 3.20
C LYS A 199 -35.33 11.59 1.68
N SER A 200 -34.31 12.13 1.04
CA SER A 200 -34.28 12.30 -0.41
C SER A 200 -33.64 11.10 -1.12
N PHE A 201 -33.95 10.90 -2.39
CA PHE A 201 -33.36 9.86 -3.23
C PHE A 201 -32.71 10.48 -4.47
N LEU A 202 -31.45 10.11 -4.72
CA LEU A 202 -30.70 10.41 -5.93
C LEU A 202 -30.89 9.26 -6.92
N LYS A 203 -31.40 9.54 -8.11
CA LYS A 203 -31.55 8.56 -9.20
C LYS A 203 -30.57 8.89 -10.31
N ILE A 204 -29.82 7.90 -10.75
CA ILE A 204 -28.85 7.98 -11.84
C ILE A 204 -29.39 7.09 -12.96
N ARG A 205 -29.77 7.71 -14.07
CA ARG A 205 -30.34 7.01 -15.22
C ARG A 205 -29.45 7.18 -16.44
N TRP A 206 -29.20 6.07 -17.13
CA TRP A 206 -28.44 6.05 -18.37
C TRP A 206 -29.29 5.45 -19.49
N ASP A 207 -29.69 6.28 -20.46
CA ASP A 207 -30.41 5.83 -21.64
C ASP A 207 -29.43 5.80 -22.84
N SER A 208 -29.21 4.63 -23.45
CA SER A 208 -28.41 4.52 -24.67
C SER A 208 -29.07 3.63 -25.70
N GLU A 209 -29.35 4.18 -26.88
CA GLU A 209 -29.95 3.45 -28.01
C GLU A 209 -29.00 2.41 -28.60
N SER A 210 -27.69 2.64 -28.47
CA SER A 210 -26.62 1.73 -28.94
C SER A 210 -26.34 0.56 -28.02
N GLY A 211 -26.95 0.52 -26.83
CA GLY A 211 -26.65 -0.48 -25.79
C GLY A 211 -25.30 -0.26 -25.09
N SER A 212 -24.67 0.91 -25.26
CA SER A 212 -23.43 1.26 -24.53
C SER A 212 -23.70 1.40 -23.04
N GLY A 213 -22.73 1.00 -22.20
CA GLY A 213 -22.84 1.16 -20.75
C GLY A 213 -22.17 2.43 -20.26
N LEU A 214 -22.56 2.92 -19.09
CA LEU A 214 -21.93 4.07 -18.44
C LEU A 214 -21.18 3.63 -17.19
N PHE A 215 -19.93 4.10 -17.06
CA PHE A 215 -19.19 4.02 -15.82
C PHE A 215 -19.16 5.38 -15.15
N LEU A 216 -19.57 5.40 -13.88
CA LEU A 216 -19.36 6.51 -12.98
C LEU A 216 -18.19 6.18 -12.07
N GLY A 217 -17.06 6.83 -12.28
CA GLY A 217 -15.88 6.68 -11.46
C GLY A 217 -15.85 7.67 -10.29
N SER A 218 -15.32 7.22 -9.15
CA SER A 218 -15.23 7.94 -7.87
C SER A 218 -16.47 8.79 -7.54
N PRO A 219 -17.69 8.20 -7.53
CA PRO A 219 -18.88 8.98 -7.27
C PRO A 219 -18.99 9.32 -5.78
N ILE A 220 -18.90 10.60 -5.43
CA ILE A 220 -18.76 11.12 -4.07
C ILE A 220 -19.82 12.19 -3.80
N ILE A 221 -20.42 12.14 -2.61
CA ILE A 221 -21.28 13.18 -2.08
C ILE A 221 -20.47 14.00 -1.08
N LEU A 222 -20.29 15.28 -1.40
CA LEU A 222 -19.68 16.26 -0.53
C LEU A 222 -20.76 17.09 0.17
N GLU A 223 -20.54 17.34 1.45
CA GLU A 223 -21.32 18.27 2.26
C GLU A 223 -20.40 19.34 2.83
N LYS A 224 -20.82 20.60 2.73
CA LYS A 224 -20.08 21.70 3.35
C LYS A 224 -20.36 21.72 4.85
N GLN A 225 -19.34 21.50 5.66
CA GLN A 225 -19.46 21.42 7.11
C GLN A 225 -18.40 22.25 7.82
N ASN A 226 -18.80 22.90 8.91
CA ASN A 226 -17.85 23.44 9.87
C ASN A 226 -17.23 22.27 10.65
N THR A 227 -15.97 21.97 10.39
CA THR A 227 -15.25 20.87 11.03
C THR A 227 -13.98 21.36 11.71
N GLN A 228 -13.70 20.83 12.90
CA GLN A 228 -12.45 21.06 13.61
C GLN A 228 -11.32 20.15 13.12
N LYS A 229 -11.65 19.17 12.26
CA LYS A 229 -10.68 18.23 11.68
C LYS A 229 -9.75 18.96 10.70
N LYS A 230 -8.50 18.52 10.65
CA LYS A 230 -7.44 19.15 9.84
C LYS A 230 -7.01 18.22 8.72
N ASN A 231 -6.55 18.82 7.63
CA ASN A 231 -6.03 18.05 6.51
C ASN A 231 -4.76 17.33 6.93
N VAL A 232 -4.45 16.21 6.28
CA VAL A 232 -3.24 15.44 6.57
C VAL A 232 -2.51 15.21 5.25
N ILE A 233 -1.25 15.65 5.19
CA ILE A 233 -0.38 15.51 4.02
C ILE A 233 0.80 14.66 4.45
N LEU A 234 0.86 13.42 3.98
CA LEU A 234 1.96 12.50 4.18
C LEU A 234 2.88 12.54 2.96
N ILE A 235 4.05 13.14 3.12
CA ILE A 235 5.12 13.17 2.12
C ILE A 235 6.11 12.05 2.47
N VAL A 236 6.21 11.06 1.60
CA VAL A 236 7.19 9.98 1.66
C VAL A 236 8.26 10.28 0.60
N ILE A 237 9.53 10.15 0.99
CA ILE A 237 10.67 10.40 0.11
C ILE A 237 11.38 9.06 -0.06
N ASP A 238 11.35 8.48 -1.25
CA ASP A 238 11.82 7.12 -1.49
C ASP A 238 13.32 6.98 -1.24
N ALA A 239 13.70 6.01 -0.40
CA ALA A 239 15.09 5.69 -0.06
C ALA A 239 15.90 6.81 0.65
N LEU A 240 15.25 7.81 1.27
CA LEU A 240 15.91 8.85 2.06
C LEU A 240 16.39 8.34 3.43
N ARG A 241 17.70 8.45 3.67
CA ARG A 241 18.33 8.08 4.95
C ARG A 241 18.29 9.21 5.97
N GLN A 242 18.05 8.86 7.25
CA GLN A 242 18.10 9.83 8.35
C GLN A 242 19.45 10.55 8.46
N ASP A 243 20.56 9.84 8.29
CA ASP A 243 21.92 10.39 8.43
C ASP A 243 22.38 11.21 7.22
N SER A 244 21.53 11.34 6.20
CA SER A 244 21.78 12.18 5.03
C SER A 244 21.10 13.55 5.14
N LEU A 245 20.35 13.81 6.21
CA LEU A 245 19.84 15.14 6.56
C LEU A 245 20.93 15.91 7.33
N SER A 246 21.09 17.20 7.10
CA SER A 246 22.06 18.00 7.86
C SER A 246 21.71 18.05 9.35
N SER A 247 20.41 18.15 9.72
CA SER A 247 19.95 17.96 11.11
C SER A 247 20.02 16.51 11.62
N GLY A 248 20.12 15.53 10.71
CA GLY A 248 20.17 14.11 11.03
C GLY A 248 21.58 13.54 11.22
N GLY A 249 22.62 14.35 11.04
CA GLY A 249 24.03 13.99 11.26
C GLY A 249 24.89 13.94 10.00
N SER A 250 24.38 14.36 8.84
CA SER A 250 25.19 14.53 7.64
C SER A 250 26.28 15.59 7.89
N PRO A 251 27.55 15.35 7.53
CA PRO A 251 28.60 16.38 7.58
C PRO A 251 28.46 17.42 6.46
N PHE A 252 27.49 17.23 5.55
CA PHE A 252 27.22 18.10 4.42
C PHE A 252 25.88 18.83 4.61
N SER A 253 25.79 20.05 4.08
CA SER A 253 24.59 20.92 4.08
C SER A 253 23.54 20.43 3.08
N THR A 254 23.02 19.22 3.28
CA THR A 254 22.14 18.54 2.32
C THR A 254 20.71 19.04 2.35
N THR A 255 20.18 19.45 3.52
CA THR A 255 18.73 19.64 3.70
C THR A 255 18.33 20.93 4.43
N PRO A 256 18.74 22.12 3.98
CA PRO A 256 18.42 23.38 4.67
C PRO A 256 16.91 23.66 4.82
N VAL A 257 16.07 23.29 3.84
CA VAL A 257 14.62 23.51 3.92
C VAL A 257 14.00 22.61 4.97
N LEU A 258 14.30 21.31 4.95
CA LEU A 258 13.83 20.35 5.96
C LEU A 258 14.35 20.67 7.35
N ASP A 259 15.59 21.14 7.48
CA ASP A 259 16.17 21.51 8.77
C ASP A 259 15.44 22.71 9.39
N LEU A 260 15.08 23.70 8.57
CA LEU A 260 14.23 24.81 9.00
C LEU A 260 12.83 24.34 9.37
N PHE A 261 12.22 23.50 8.54
CA PHE A 261 10.91 22.90 8.80
C PHE A 261 10.88 22.10 10.12
N SER A 262 11.97 21.40 10.44
CA SER A 262 12.09 20.56 11.63
C SER A 262 12.08 21.35 12.95
N LYS A 263 12.57 22.61 12.94
CA LYS A 263 12.63 23.47 14.15
C LYS A 263 11.27 23.74 14.78
N GLU A 264 10.21 23.78 13.96
CA GLU A 264 8.84 24.04 14.41
C GLU A 264 7.97 22.78 14.40
N SER A 265 8.60 21.61 14.22
CA SER A 265 7.92 20.33 14.07
C SER A 265 8.12 19.42 15.29
N ILE A 266 7.52 18.24 15.24
CA ILE A 266 7.81 17.10 16.10
C ILE A 266 8.75 16.17 15.32
N VAL A 267 9.85 15.74 15.92
CA VAL A 267 10.93 14.99 15.27
C VAL A 267 11.20 13.69 16.04
N PHE A 268 11.18 12.57 15.32
CA PHE A 268 11.60 11.27 15.82
C PHE A 268 12.99 10.94 15.25
N LYS A 269 14.02 11.04 16.08
CA LYS A 269 15.43 11.02 15.63
C LYS A 269 15.95 9.62 15.28
N LYS A 270 15.32 8.57 15.79
CA LYS A 270 15.69 7.17 15.53
C LYS A 270 14.49 6.33 15.09
N THR A 271 13.90 6.72 13.95
CA THR A 271 12.79 5.97 13.36
C THR A 271 13.31 4.84 12.48
N ILE A 272 12.73 3.66 12.64
CA ILE A 272 13.12 2.43 11.95
C ILE A 272 11.99 1.94 11.06
N ALA A 273 12.27 1.82 9.77
CA ALA A 273 11.41 1.19 8.79
C ALA A 273 11.31 -0.31 9.04
N ASN A 274 10.08 -0.84 8.97
CA ASN A 274 9.83 -2.28 9.18
C ASN A 274 10.03 -3.11 7.90
N GLY A 275 10.14 -2.45 6.75
CA GLY A 275 10.60 -3.04 5.50
C GLY A 275 11.94 -2.43 5.10
N ASN A 276 12.87 -3.23 4.59
CA ASN A 276 14.14 -2.73 4.05
C ASN A 276 14.07 -2.30 2.57
N TRP A 277 12.88 -2.37 1.98
CA TRP A 277 12.57 -1.83 0.66
C TRP A 277 11.11 -1.41 0.60
N THR A 278 10.77 -0.70 -0.46
CA THR A 278 9.53 0.01 -0.67
C THR A 278 8.27 -0.78 -0.37
N LYS A 279 8.10 -1.95 -1.00
CA LYS A 279 6.87 -2.75 -0.89
C LYS A 279 6.53 -3.14 0.55
N PRO A 280 7.37 -3.89 1.29
CA PRO A 280 7.03 -4.25 2.66
C PRO A 280 6.99 -3.04 3.59
N SER A 281 7.79 -1.99 3.35
CA SER A 281 7.80 -0.82 4.23
C SER A 281 6.48 -0.04 4.15
N MET A 282 6.06 0.33 2.94
CA MET A 282 4.81 1.07 2.72
C MET A 282 3.60 0.32 3.25
N LEU A 283 3.47 -0.96 2.88
CA LEU A 283 2.40 -1.81 3.39
C LEU A 283 2.37 -1.83 4.92
N SER A 284 3.54 -1.83 5.56
CA SER A 284 3.64 -1.91 7.00
C SER A 284 3.21 -0.63 7.70
N PHE A 285 3.69 0.54 7.27
CA PHE A 285 3.32 1.78 7.93
C PHE A 285 1.90 2.24 7.61
N PHE A 286 1.32 1.88 6.45
CA PHE A 286 -0.09 2.18 6.13
C PHE A 286 -1.10 1.32 6.89
N THR A 287 -0.68 0.17 7.41
CA THR A 287 -1.57 -0.79 8.08
C THR A 287 -1.22 -1.02 9.55
N SER A 288 -0.07 -0.53 10.00
CA SER A 288 0.52 -0.83 11.30
C SER A 288 0.64 -2.35 11.54
N GLU A 289 0.98 -3.12 10.51
CA GLU A 289 1.18 -4.58 10.58
C GLU A 289 2.26 -4.99 9.59
N ILE A 290 3.02 -6.04 9.87
CA ILE A 290 4.07 -6.50 8.97
C ILE A 290 3.47 -7.04 7.65
N ALA A 291 4.01 -6.62 6.51
CA ALA A 291 3.47 -6.96 5.18
C ALA A 291 3.28 -8.46 4.96
N SER A 292 4.25 -9.30 5.37
CA SER A 292 4.12 -10.75 5.31
C SER A 292 2.98 -11.30 6.18
N ASN A 293 2.70 -10.70 7.34
CA ASN A 293 1.55 -11.05 8.17
C ASN A 293 0.23 -10.69 7.50
N LEU A 294 0.20 -9.79 6.51
CA LEU A 294 -0.97 -9.50 5.70
C LEU A 294 -1.12 -10.43 4.48
N GLY A 295 -0.14 -11.30 4.28
CA GLY A 295 -0.10 -12.22 3.15
C GLY A 295 0.42 -11.60 1.86
N LEU A 296 1.10 -10.46 1.96
CA LEU A 296 1.84 -9.86 0.87
C LEU A 296 3.31 -10.24 1.05
N GLY A 297 3.83 -11.07 0.14
CA GLY A 297 5.19 -11.60 0.28
C GLY A 297 6.22 -10.46 0.21
N ASN A 298 7.23 -10.55 1.06
CA ASN A 298 8.36 -9.62 1.17
C ASN A 298 9.55 -9.99 0.25
N ALA A 299 9.40 -11.09 -0.49
CA ALA A 299 10.45 -11.80 -1.22
C ALA A 299 10.65 -11.36 -2.68
N TRP A 300 9.56 -10.92 -3.32
CA TRP A 300 9.54 -10.64 -4.75
C TRP A 300 8.74 -9.38 -5.06
N PHE A 301 9.14 -8.68 -6.12
CA PHE A 301 8.48 -7.49 -6.66
C PHE A 301 6.98 -7.76 -6.93
N TYR A 302 6.67 -8.91 -7.52
CA TYR A 302 5.32 -9.27 -7.92
C TYR A 302 4.36 -9.58 -6.75
N THR A 303 3.10 -9.17 -6.89
CA THR A 303 1.99 -9.57 -5.99
C THR A 303 0.97 -10.40 -6.76
N SER A 304 0.90 -11.69 -6.46
CA SER A 304 -0.05 -12.60 -7.11
C SER A 304 -1.51 -12.26 -6.81
N GLY A 305 -2.40 -12.60 -7.74
CA GLY A 305 -3.85 -12.48 -7.51
C GLY A 305 -4.35 -13.23 -6.27
N ARG A 306 -3.62 -14.25 -5.79
CA ARG A 306 -3.91 -14.95 -4.54
C ARG A 306 -3.48 -14.15 -3.31
N GLN A 307 -2.30 -13.55 -3.32
CA GLN A 307 -1.83 -12.67 -2.24
C GLN A 307 -2.78 -11.48 -2.08
N ARG A 308 -3.21 -10.84 -3.18
CA ARG A 308 -4.27 -9.81 -3.15
C ARG A 308 -5.55 -10.29 -2.45
N LYS A 309 -6.07 -11.46 -2.85
CA LYS A 309 -7.28 -12.03 -2.24
C LYS A 309 -7.12 -12.26 -0.73
N ILE A 310 -5.93 -12.69 -0.29
CA ILE A 310 -5.63 -12.94 1.13
C ILE A 310 -5.55 -11.63 1.89
N PHE A 311 -4.80 -10.65 1.39
CA PHE A 311 -4.73 -9.31 1.96
C PHE A 311 -6.13 -8.73 2.17
N TYR A 312 -6.95 -8.66 1.12
CA TYR A 312 -8.32 -8.12 1.25
C TYR A 312 -9.24 -8.98 2.12
N SER A 313 -9.01 -10.31 2.20
CA SER A 313 -9.80 -11.17 3.09
C SER A 313 -9.55 -10.89 4.58
N LYS A 314 -8.36 -10.40 4.93
CA LYS A 314 -8.00 -10.00 6.30
C LYS A 314 -8.66 -8.69 6.71
N LYS A 315 -9.16 -7.91 5.75
CA LYS A 315 -9.77 -6.59 5.96
C LYS A 315 -8.87 -5.72 6.87
N PRO A 316 -7.59 -5.51 6.50
CA PRO A 316 -6.70 -4.70 7.30
C PRO A 316 -7.30 -3.30 7.46
N LEU A 317 -7.18 -2.73 8.66
CA LEU A 317 -7.41 -1.31 8.84
C LEU A 317 -6.23 -0.59 8.18
N THR A 318 -6.51 0.27 7.21
CA THR A 318 -5.50 1.08 6.55
C THR A 318 -5.69 2.54 6.95
N LEU A 319 -4.61 3.31 6.98
CA LEU A 319 -4.64 4.74 7.31
C LEU A 319 -5.63 5.51 6.42
N SER A 320 -5.59 5.26 5.11
CA SER A 320 -6.50 5.90 4.15
C SER A 320 -7.95 5.50 4.42
N ASN A 321 -8.26 4.22 4.66
CA ASN A 321 -9.63 3.82 4.96
C ASN A 321 -10.16 4.46 6.24
N ALA A 322 -9.32 4.57 7.28
CA ALA A 322 -9.68 5.23 8.53
C ALA A 322 -10.01 6.72 8.32
N PHE A 323 -9.20 7.45 7.54
CA PHE A 323 -9.52 8.84 7.17
C PHE A 323 -10.79 8.94 6.33
N ARG A 324 -11.00 8.03 5.38
CA ARG A 324 -12.24 8.00 4.57
C ARG A 324 -13.49 7.83 5.43
N GLU A 325 -13.43 6.94 6.44
CA GLU A 325 -14.56 6.73 7.38
C GLU A 325 -14.89 8.01 8.18
N GLU A 326 -13.93 8.91 8.32
CA GLU A 326 -14.05 10.17 9.05
C GLU A 326 -14.40 11.37 8.14
N GLY A 327 -14.73 11.12 6.87
CA GLY A 327 -15.20 12.10 5.91
C GLY A 327 -14.10 12.82 5.12
N TYR A 328 -12.88 12.27 5.11
CA TYR A 328 -11.79 12.79 4.30
C TYR A 328 -11.89 12.29 2.86
N PHE A 329 -11.67 13.18 1.89
CA PHE A 329 -11.23 12.76 0.57
C PHE A 329 -9.80 12.22 0.67
N THR A 330 -9.47 11.10 0.01
CA THR A 330 -8.16 10.46 0.22
C THR A 330 -7.52 10.12 -1.10
N GLU A 331 -6.34 10.65 -1.34
CA GLU A 331 -5.64 10.49 -2.60
C GLU A 331 -4.19 10.13 -2.37
N SER A 332 -3.64 9.36 -3.31
CA SER A 332 -2.21 9.16 -3.38
C SER A 332 -1.64 9.55 -4.74
N ILE A 333 -0.58 10.35 -4.72
CA ILE A 333 0.20 10.77 -5.88
C ILE A 333 1.60 10.20 -5.71
N MET A 334 2.02 9.28 -6.57
CA MET A 334 3.28 8.54 -6.39
C MET A 334 3.93 8.19 -7.72
N ASN A 335 5.22 7.85 -7.69
CA ASN A 335 5.84 7.07 -8.75
C ASN A 335 6.32 5.72 -8.22
N ASN A 336 5.38 4.83 -7.91
CA ASN A 336 5.70 3.58 -7.24
C ASN A 336 4.87 2.41 -7.77
N VAL A 337 5.57 1.48 -8.41
CA VAL A 337 5.00 0.36 -9.13
C VAL A 337 4.32 -0.66 -8.20
N PHE A 338 4.60 -0.62 -6.90
CA PHE A 338 4.14 -1.65 -5.95
C PHE A 338 2.72 -1.44 -5.44
N LEU A 339 2.18 -0.22 -5.52
CA LEU A 339 0.79 0.08 -5.20
C LEU A 339 -0.12 0.02 -6.43
N MET A 340 0.39 0.37 -7.62
CA MET A 340 -0.45 0.58 -8.80
C MET A 340 -0.06 -0.04 -10.14
N ASP A 341 0.97 -0.89 -10.17
CA ASP A 341 1.22 -1.86 -11.24
C ASP A 341 1.77 -1.34 -12.58
N TYR A 342 2.64 -2.12 -13.22
CA TYR A 342 2.89 -2.08 -14.68
C TYR A 342 2.45 -3.36 -15.42
N THR A 343 2.29 -4.51 -14.75
CA THR A 343 1.99 -5.81 -15.40
C THR A 343 1.15 -6.83 -14.60
N SER A 344 1.02 -6.78 -13.27
CA SER A 344 -0.06 -7.35 -12.41
C SER A 344 0.16 -7.19 -10.86
N VAL A 345 0.46 -6.02 -10.28
CA VAL A 345 1.00 -5.76 -8.92
C VAL A 345 0.31 -4.60 -8.16
N GLY A 346 -0.31 -4.91 -7.01
CA GLY A 346 -0.64 -3.91 -5.99
C GLY A 346 -1.86 -4.21 -5.12
N VAL A 347 -1.96 -3.47 -4.01
CA VAL A 347 -3.19 -3.26 -3.22
C VAL A 347 -3.36 -1.75 -3.10
N ASP A 348 -4.57 -1.25 -3.32
CA ASP A 348 -4.85 0.19 -3.36
C ASP A 348 -4.81 0.88 -2.00
N LEU A 349 -4.62 0.09 -0.93
CA LEU A 349 -4.70 0.49 0.46
C LEU A 349 -6.01 1.18 0.85
N GLY A 350 -7.01 1.26 -0.03
CA GLY A 350 -8.28 1.94 0.21
C GLY A 350 -8.30 3.44 -0.05
N PHE A 351 -7.39 4.01 -0.85
CA PHE A 351 -7.55 5.41 -1.30
C PHE A 351 -8.77 5.59 -2.24
N HIS A 352 -9.30 6.81 -2.33
CA HIS A 352 -10.34 7.17 -3.31
C HIS A 352 -9.73 7.33 -4.71
N ASN A 353 -8.55 7.94 -4.76
CA ASN A 353 -7.77 8.07 -5.99
C ASN A 353 -6.32 7.65 -5.73
N VAL A 354 -5.71 7.02 -6.72
CA VAL A 354 -4.29 6.71 -6.72
C VAL A 354 -3.77 7.05 -8.11
N GLN A 355 -2.73 7.87 -8.16
CA GLN A 355 -2.07 8.30 -9.37
C GLN A 355 -0.65 7.75 -9.39
N GLN A 356 -0.27 7.12 -10.50
CA GLN A 356 1.11 6.73 -10.78
C GLN A 356 1.60 7.49 -12.00
N VAL A 357 2.72 8.21 -11.88
CA VAL A 357 3.31 8.98 -13.00
C VAL A 357 3.89 8.06 -14.06
N GLY A 358 4.59 7.01 -13.64
CA GLY A 358 5.06 5.95 -14.51
C GLY A 358 6.21 6.34 -15.46
N LYS A 359 7.06 7.31 -15.05
CA LYS A 359 8.17 7.81 -15.85
C LYS A 359 9.46 7.87 -15.02
N ASP A 360 10.41 6.98 -15.28
CA ASP A 360 11.61 6.80 -14.44
C ASP A 360 12.58 8.00 -14.42
N THR A 361 12.47 8.98 -15.34
CA THR A 361 13.46 10.08 -15.49
C THR A 361 12.95 11.49 -15.19
N LEU A 362 11.63 11.71 -15.15
CA LEU A 362 11.00 13.03 -14.92
C LEU A 362 9.88 12.94 -13.88
N ASP A 363 9.83 11.86 -13.11
CA ASP A 363 8.74 11.60 -12.17
C ASP A 363 8.59 12.68 -11.11
N THR A 364 9.68 13.13 -10.51
CA THR A 364 9.60 13.93 -9.29
C THR A 364 9.04 15.32 -9.58
N GLU A 365 9.42 15.94 -10.69
CA GLU A 365 8.86 17.23 -11.10
C GLU A 365 7.38 17.12 -11.48
N GLU A 366 7.00 16.04 -12.15
CA GLU A 366 5.60 15.73 -12.45
C GLU A 366 4.79 15.48 -11.17
N LEU A 367 5.36 14.77 -10.18
CA LEU A 367 4.74 14.55 -8.86
C LEU A 367 4.52 15.86 -8.12
N VAL A 368 5.49 16.76 -8.14
CA VAL A 368 5.38 18.11 -7.55
C VAL A 368 4.26 18.88 -8.26
N SER A 369 4.23 18.90 -9.60
CA SER A 369 3.19 19.59 -10.36
C SER A 369 1.78 19.05 -10.10
N ARG A 370 1.64 17.72 -9.95
CA ARG A 370 0.37 17.08 -9.58
C ARG A 370 -0.05 17.42 -8.16
N ALA A 371 0.91 17.51 -7.22
CA ALA A 371 0.62 17.96 -5.87
C ALA A 371 0.15 19.44 -5.84
N GLU A 372 0.80 20.32 -6.61
CA GLU A 372 0.36 21.72 -6.75
C GLU A 372 -1.07 21.82 -7.27
N THR A 373 -1.39 21.05 -8.31
CA THR A 373 -2.75 20.96 -8.87
C THR A 373 -3.74 20.45 -7.82
N PHE A 374 -3.39 19.39 -7.11
CA PHE A 374 -4.22 18.84 -6.04
C PHE A 374 -4.51 19.89 -4.94
N PHE A 375 -3.50 20.64 -4.49
CA PHE A 375 -3.69 21.67 -3.47
C PHE A 375 -4.61 22.79 -3.93
N GLN A 376 -4.54 23.18 -5.22
CA GLN A 376 -5.42 24.19 -5.79
C GLN A 376 -6.88 23.73 -5.86
N GLU A 377 -7.09 22.46 -6.24
CA GLU A 377 -8.43 21.88 -6.38
C GLU A 377 -9.10 21.55 -5.06
N HIS A 378 -8.34 21.06 -4.08
CA HIS A 378 -8.84 20.54 -2.81
C HIS A 378 -8.61 21.50 -1.62
N ARG A 379 -8.31 22.79 -1.87
CA ARG A 379 -8.08 23.78 -0.80
C ARG A 379 -9.26 23.96 0.16
N GLU A 380 -10.48 23.73 -0.32
CA GLU A 380 -11.71 23.83 0.49
C GLU A 380 -12.15 22.48 1.06
N ASP A 381 -11.42 21.40 0.80
CA ASP A 381 -11.82 20.04 1.17
C ASP A 381 -11.14 19.60 2.46
N LEU A 382 -11.80 18.68 3.17
CA LEU A 382 -11.15 17.86 4.19
C LEU A 382 -10.49 16.66 3.50
N PHE A 383 -9.16 16.58 3.51
CA PHE A 383 -8.45 15.55 2.75
C PHE A 383 -7.25 14.93 3.47
N PHE A 384 -6.93 13.69 3.07
CA PHE A 384 -5.70 12.98 3.36
C PHE A 384 -4.96 12.73 2.04
N LEU A 385 -3.80 13.35 1.88
CA LEU A 385 -2.93 13.18 0.71
C LEU A 385 -1.71 12.35 1.10
N HIS A 386 -1.41 11.33 0.30
CA HIS A 386 -0.10 10.67 0.30
C HIS A 386 0.67 11.05 -0.96
N LEU A 387 1.79 11.76 -0.80
CA LEU A 387 2.71 12.13 -1.86
C LEU A 387 4.01 11.33 -1.71
N ASN A 388 4.35 10.48 -2.68
CA ASN A 388 5.62 9.74 -2.67
C ASN A 388 6.58 10.28 -3.74
N LEU A 389 7.61 11.01 -3.31
CA LEU A 389 8.68 11.52 -4.17
C LEU A 389 9.69 10.39 -4.45
N ASN A 390 10.17 10.29 -5.69
CA ASN A 390 11.06 9.20 -6.10
C ASN A 390 12.53 9.48 -5.80
N THR A 391 13.02 10.72 -6.02
CA THR A 391 14.37 11.10 -5.58
C THR A 391 14.44 11.06 -4.03
N PRO A 392 15.52 10.53 -3.42
CA PRO A 392 16.81 10.16 -4.04
C PRO A 392 16.97 8.69 -4.47
N HIS A 393 15.93 7.87 -4.68
CA HIS A 393 16.05 6.45 -5.07
C HIS A 393 17.02 6.19 -6.25
N TRP A 394 17.57 4.97 -6.29
CA TRP A 394 18.52 4.51 -7.32
C TRP A 394 18.19 4.93 -8.76
N GLY A 395 19.22 5.40 -9.46
CA GLY A 395 19.14 6.11 -10.75
C GLY A 395 19.92 7.42 -10.75
N TYR A 396 20.47 7.82 -9.59
CA TYR A 396 21.02 9.14 -9.23
C TYR A 396 21.56 9.98 -10.40
N ARG A 397 20.81 11.02 -10.76
CA ARG A 397 21.12 12.00 -11.82
C ARG A 397 20.74 13.40 -11.32
N PRO A 398 21.33 13.89 -10.22
CA PRO A 398 20.93 15.16 -9.66
C PRO A 398 21.22 16.29 -10.66
N PRO A 399 20.37 17.33 -10.74
CA PRO A 399 20.69 18.50 -11.52
C PRO A 399 22.05 19.08 -11.09
N ALA A 400 22.90 19.40 -12.06
CA ALA A 400 24.31 19.76 -11.83
C ALA A 400 24.48 20.92 -10.81
N LYS A 401 23.51 21.84 -10.76
CA LYS A 401 23.47 22.95 -9.81
C LYS A 401 23.57 22.47 -8.35
N TYR A 402 22.76 21.50 -7.94
CA TYR A 402 22.71 21.07 -6.53
C TYR A 402 23.96 20.29 -6.12
N LEU A 403 24.52 19.51 -7.04
CA LEU A 403 25.79 18.82 -6.81
C LEU A 403 26.95 19.82 -6.67
N GLN A 404 26.95 20.88 -7.48
CA GLN A 404 27.97 21.91 -7.44
C GLN A 404 27.84 22.77 -6.17
N GLU A 405 26.63 23.19 -5.79
CA GLU A 405 26.38 23.90 -4.52
C GLU A 405 26.87 23.09 -3.32
N LEU A 406 26.53 21.80 -3.23
CA LEU A 406 27.02 20.94 -2.15
C LEU A 406 28.53 20.87 -2.13
N LYS A 407 29.17 20.67 -3.28
CA LYS A 407 30.63 20.61 -3.38
C LYS A 407 31.29 21.90 -2.89
N ASP A 408 30.72 23.06 -3.25
CA ASP A 408 31.27 24.37 -2.89
C ASP A 408 31.07 24.70 -1.40
N GLU A 409 29.98 24.21 -0.80
CA GLU A 409 29.68 24.34 0.64
C GLU A 409 30.43 23.30 1.51
N SER A 410 30.99 22.25 0.92
CA SER A 410 31.57 21.11 1.65
C SER A 410 33.04 21.29 2.02
N ASP A 411 33.47 20.66 3.12
CA ASP A 411 34.90 20.47 3.39
C ASP A 411 35.54 19.64 2.25
N PRO A 412 36.61 20.14 1.59
CA PRO A 412 37.21 19.44 0.46
C PRO A 412 37.79 18.06 0.79
N LEU A 413 38.27 17.82 2.01
CA LEU A 413 38.82 16.52 2.41
C LEU A 413 37.68 15.50 2.50
N LEU A 414 36.61 15.83 3.22
CA LEU A 414 35.44 14.96 3.37
C LEU A 414 34.74 14.69 2.03
N TRP A 415 34.57 15.72 1.20
CA TRP A 415 33.95 15.56 -0.11
C TRP A 415 34.77 14.63 -1.03
N ASN A 416 36.10 14.70 -0.97
CA ASN A 416 36.96 13.88 -1.81
C ASN A 416 37.00 12.40 -1.37
N GLU A 417 36.64 12.08 -0.13
CA GLU A 417 36.52 10.68 0.36
C GLU A 417 35.31 9.95 -0.24
N LEU A 418 34.25 10.67 -0.58
CA LEU A 418 33.04 10.08 -1.17
C LEU A 418 33.29 9.58 -2.60
N ASP A 419 32.72 8.43 -2.93
CA ASP A 419 32.66 7.98 -4.33
C ASP A 419 31.61 8.75 -5.16
N GLU A 420 31.61 8.51 -6.47
CA GLU A 420 30.73 9.20 -7.40
C GLU A 420 29.24 8.98 -7.10
N TYR A 421 28.84 7.76 -6.68
CA TYR A 421 27.45 7.44 -6.38
C TYR A 421 26.99 8.08 -5.08
N GLN A 422 27.84 8.08 -4.05
CA GLN A 422 27.57 8.79 -2.80
C GLN A 422 27.38 10.30 -3.04
N LYS A 423 28.26 10.91 -3.85
CA LYS A 423 28.14 12.33 -4.25
C LYS A 423 26.83 12.61 -4.97
N LYS A 424 26.46 11.76 -5.95
CA LYS A 424 25.20 11.90 -6.69
C LYS A 424 23.98 11.73 -5.80
N TYR A 425 23.97 10.75 -4.90
CA TYR A 425 22.89 10.56 -3.93
C TYR A 425 22.73 11.79 -3.03
N LEU A 426 23.80 12.35 -2.47
CA LEU A 426 23.69 13.57 -1.67
C LEU A 426 23.19 14.76 -2.50
N GLY A 427 23.61 14.86 -3.78
CA GLY A 427 23.07 15.83 -4.73
C GLY A 427 21.56 15.68 -4.96
N GLU A 428 21.06 14.45 -5.02
CA GLU A 428 19.62 14.13 -5.13
C GLU A 428 18.88 14.51 -3.85
N VAL A 429 19.47 14.25 -2.67
CA VAL A 429 18.90 14.69 -1.38
C VAL A 429 18.75 16.21 -1.35
N ARG A 430 19.77 16.96 -1.78
CA ARG A 430 19.71 18.44 -1.86
C ARG A 430 18.70 18.94 -2.89
N TYR A 431 18.58 18.25 -4.02
CA TYR A 431 17.54 18.55 -5.01
C TYR A 431 16.14 18.31 -4.45
N THR A 432 15.93 17.18 -3.76
CA THR A 432 14.68 16.82 -3.09
C THR A 432 14.29 17.90 -2.07
N ASP A 433 15.24 18.35 -1.25
CA ASP A 433 15.02 19.42 -0.27
C ASP A 433 14.54 20.73 -0.92
N ALA A 434 15.11 21.10 -2.07
CA ALA A 434 14.65 22.26 -2.83
C ALA A 434 13.23 22.08 -3.39
N LEU A 435 12.85 20.87 -3.81
CA LEU A 435 11.49 20.56 -4.26
C LEU A 435 10.48 20.60 -3.12
N LEU A 436 10.86 20.14 -1.92
CA LEU A 436 10.04 20.31 -0.71
C LEU A 436 9.79 21.79 -0.43
N GLY A 437 10.79 22.65 -0.65
CA GLY A 437 10.62 24.10 -0.60
C GLY A 437 9.48 24.60 -1.49
N LYS A 438 9.43 24.16 -2.75
CA LYS A 438 8.34 24.50 -3.69
C LYS A 438 6.98 23.99 -3.21
N ILE A 439 6.92 22.74 -2.72
CA ILE A 439 5.70 22.17 -2.14
C ILE A 439 5.21 23.01 -0.96
N PHE A 440 6.10 23.40 -0.05
CA PHE A 440 5.74 24.23 1.11
C PHE A 440 5.30 25.64 0.72
N GLU A 441 5.92 26.24 -0.30
CA GLU A 441 5.50 27.53 -0.85
C GLU A 441 4.08 27.46 -1.43
N GLU A 442 3.75 26.43 -2.20
CA GLU A 442 2.40 26.26 -2.73
C GLU A 442 1.39 25.98 -1.60
N LEU A 443 1.74 25.16 -0.61
CA LEU A 443 0.90 24.95 0.59
C LEU A 443 0.61 26.27 1.32
N LYS A 444 1.61 27.15 1.45
CA LYS A 444 1.42 28.48 2.06
C LYS A 444 0.51 29.36 1.23
N LYS A 445 0.71 29.37 -0.10
CA LYS A 445 -0.13 30.13 -1.05
C LYS A 445 -1.59 29.71 -1.03
N GLN A 446 -1.87 28.41 -0.87
CA GLN A 446 -3.24 27.88 -0.75
C GLN A 446 -3.79 27.95 0.69
N GLY A 447 -3.02 28.45 1.67
CA GLY A 447 -3.43 28.50 3.07
C GLY A 447 -3.46 27.14 3.78
N LEU A 448 -2.97 26.08 3.14
CA LEU A 448 -2.96 24.71 3.66
C LEU A 448 -1.81 24.47 4.65
N PHE A 449 -0.70 25.19 4.54
CA PHE A 449 0.47 24.98 5.42
C PHE A 449 0.13 25.14 6.91
N GLU A 450 -0.67 26.15 7.25
CA GLU A 450 -1.07 26.45 8.62
C GLU A 450 -2.28 25.63 9.10
N ASP A 451 -3.01 24.98 8.19
CA ASP A 451 -4.27 24.27 8.47
C ASP A 451 -4.20 22.74 8.27
N SER A 452 -3.00 22.22 8.04
CA SER A 452 -2.75 20.79 7.80
C SER A 452 -1.70 20.22 8.75
N TRP A 453 -1.83 18.94 9.08
CA TRP A 453 -0.71 18.13 9.54
C TRP A 453 0.16 17.80 8.33
N ILE A 454 1.41 18.25 8.33
CA ILE A 454 2.38 17.92 7.27
C ILE A 454 3.37 16.92 7.86
N VAL A 455 3.41 15.73 7.29
CA VAL A 455 4.22 14.60 7.77
C VAL A 455 5.25 14.29 6.72
N ILE A 456 6.51 14.15 7.13
CA ILE A 456 7.62 13.79 6.26
C ILE A 456 8.24 12.51 6.80
N THR A 457 8.40 11.52 5.93
CA THR A 457 9.13 10.29 6.26
C THR A 457 9.86 9.76 5.03
N SER A 458 10.69 8.74 5.25
CA SER A 458 11.09 7.83 4.18
C SER A 458 10.45 6.47 4.38
N ASP A 459 10.37 5.67 3.32
CA ASP A 459 10.00 4.26 3.38
C ASP A 459 11.19 3.37 3.77
N HIS A 460 12.39 3.65 3.25
CA HIS A 460 13.66 3.02 3.63
C HIS A 460 14.84 3.94 3.32
N GLY A 461 16.08 3.46 3.45
CA GLY A 461 17.29 4.16 3.06
C GLY A 461 18.04 3.47 1.92
N GLU A 462 19.26 3.91 1.68
CA GLU A 462 20.22 3.32 0.74
C GLU A 462 21.49 2.91 1.49
N LEU A 463 22.08 1.75 1.16
CA LEU A 463 23.24 1.26 1.92
C LEU A 463 24.43 2.24 1.84
N LEU A 464 24.92 2.51 0.62
CA LEU A 464 26.01 3.44 0.27
C LEU A 464 27.22 3.38 1.24
N GLU A 465 27.52 2.20 1.75
CA GLU A 465 28.49 1.99 2.82
C GLU A 465 29.40 0.81 2.47
N LYS A 466 30.65 1.11 2.10
CA LYS A 466 31.63 0.11 1.67
C LYS A 466 31.98 -0.87 2.78
N SER A 467 31.91 -0.45 4.04
CA SER A 467 32.18 -1.33 5.19
C SER A 467 31.09 -2.38 5.42
N HIS A 468 29.90 -2.16 4.86
CA HIS A 468 28.77 -3.11 4.86
C HIS A 468 28.60 -3.80 3.50
N TYR A 469 29.59 -3.65 2.61
CA TYR A 469 29.57 -4.30 1.31
C TYR A 469 29.73 -5.81 1.45
N TYR A 470 28.82 -6.52 0.80
CA TYR A 470 28.96 -7.94 0.52
C TYR A 470 28.79 -8.09 -0.98
N HIS A 471 29.85 -8.51 -1.66
CA HIS A 471 29.90 -8.65 -3.12
C HIS A 471 28.82 -9.60 -3.70
N HIS A 472 28.07 -10.30 -2.85
CA HIS A 472 27.18 -11.40 -3.22
C HIS A 472 25.84 -11.27 -2.51
N HIS A 473 24.97 -10.33 -2.90
CA HIS A 473 23.55 -10.34 -2.52
C HIS A 473 22.67 -10.57 -3.76
N PHE A 474 21.40 -10.88 -3.51
CA PHE A 474 20.49 -11.65 -4.35
C PHE A 474 20.23 -11.12 -5.77
N ILE A 475 20.19 -9.79 -5.96
CA ILE A 475 19.71 -9.16 -7.22
C ILE A 475 20.70 -8.12 -7.79
N ALA A 476 21.51 -7.47 -6.96
CA ALA A 476 22.45 -6.42 -7.37
C ALA A 476 23.65 -6.33 -6.41
N GLU A 477 24.72 -5.62 -6.84
CA GLU A 477 25.78 -5.19 -5.91
C GLU A 477 25.15 -4.37 -4.77
N ASN A 478 25.35 -4.80 -3.52
CA ASN A 478 24.61 -4.20 -2.41
C ASN A 478 25.11 -2.81 -1.98
N VAL A 479 26.34 -2.37 -2.33
CA VAL A 479 26.84 -1.02 -1.93
C VAL A 479 25.87 0.06 -2.38
N TYR A 480 25.38 -0.06 -3.60
CA TYR A 480 24.60 0.99 -4.25
C TYR A 480 23.14 0.57 -4.45
N ALA A 481 22.65 -0.31 -3.58
CA ALA A 481 21.29 -0.81 -3.64
C ALA A 481 20.66 -0.89 -2.23
N HIS A 482 19.37 -1.19 -2.22
CA HIS A 482 18.55 -1.46 -1.04
C HIS A 482 17.72 -2.76 -1.22
N GLY A 483 17.01 -3.15 -0.17
CA GLY A 483 16.19 -4.34 -0.06
C GLY A 483 16.94 -5.59 0.43
N GLU A 484 18.24 -5.52 0.65
CA GLU A 484 19.10 -6.69 0.86
C GLU A 484 19.72 -6.76 2.26
N THR A 485 19.68 -5.66 3.03
CA THR A 485 20.28 -5.58 4.37
C THR A 485 19.31 -5.00 5.40
N HIS A 486 19.71 -5.01 6.68
CA HIS A 486 18.97 -4.36 7.77
C HIS A 486 19.86 -3.40 8.56
N TYR A 487 20.94 -2.93 7.93
CA TYR A 487 21.82 -1.94 8.53
C TYR A 487 21.08 -0.62 8.76
N GLU A 488 21.52 0.16 9.74
CA GLU A 488 20.96 1.48 10.05
C GLU A 488 20.86 2.36 8.80
N LYS A 489 21.80 2.26 7.85
CA LYS A 489 21.75 3.00 6.58
C LYS A 489 20.53 2.67 5.71
N GLU A 490 19.99 1.46 5.81
CA GLU A 490 18.87 1.00 4.97
C GLU A 490 17.51 1.09 5.69
N ILE A 491 17.49 1.04 7.03
CA ILE A 491 16.22 1.03 7.79
C ILE A 491 16.02 2.25 8.67
N ARG A 492 17.04 3.07 8.98
CA ARG A 492 16.84 4.30 9.77
C ARG A 492 16.46 5.47 8.87
N VAL A 493 15.23 5.94 9.06
CA VAL A 493 14.56 6.92 8.21
C VAL A 493 14.16 8.17 8.99
N PRO A 494 13.99 9.32 8.34
CA PRO A 494 13.37 10.48 8.97
C PRO A 494 11.90 10.24 9.27
N TRP A 495 11.41 10.86 10.35
CA TRP A 495 10.00 11.01 10.63
C TRP A 495 9.75 12.33 11.37
N ILE A 496 9.13 13.27 10.66
CA ILE A 496 8.89 14.65 11.10
C ILE A 496 7.40 14.96 10.93
N ILE A 497 6.77 15.58 11.92
CA ILE A 497 5.36 16.00 11.89
C ILE A 497 5.27 17.48 12.22
N HIS A 498 4.87 18.30 11.24
CA HIS A 498 4.54 19.70 11.46
C HIS A 498 3.05 19.84 11.82
N PRO A 499 2.73 20.39 12.99
CA PRO A 499 1.35 20.56 13.43
C PRO A 499 0.68 21.76 12.73
N PRO A 500 -0.63 21.70 12.45
CA PRO A 500 -1.38 22.87 12.05
C PRO A 500 -1.35 23.91 13.17
N LYS A 501 -1.46 25.21 12.81
CA LYS A 501 -1.36 26.34 13.74
C LYS A 501 -2.24 26.20 14.98
N SER A 502 -3.46 25.70 14.80
CA SER A 502 -4.42 25.46 15.91
C SER A 502 -3.96 24.43 16.95
N PHE A 503 -2.98 23.59 16.63
CA PHE A 503 -2.42 22.58 17.53
C PHE A 503 -1.05 22.98 18.09
N GLN A 504 -0.37 24.01 17.56
CA GLN A 504 1.00 24.37 17.97
C GLN A 504 1.12 24.60 19.49
N ASN A 505 0.15 25.25 20.12
CA ASN A 505 0.13 25.50 21.58
C ASN A 505 -0.22 24.25 22.42
N GLN A 506 -0.73 23.20 21.80
CA GLN A 506 -1.06 21.93 22.46
C GLN A 506 0.14 20.96 22.45
N ILE A 507 1.13 21.18 21.58
CA ILE A 507 2.32 20.33 21.51
C ILE A 507 3.24 20.61 22.70
N GLN A 508 3.40 19.63 23.58
CA GLN A 508 4.26 19.72 24.78
C GLN A 508 5.58 18.97 24.60
N LYS A 509 5.62 17.95 23.73
CA LYS A 509 6.84 17.21 23.40
C LYS A 509 7.08 17.23 21.89
N ARG A 510 8.25 17.72 21.51
CA ARG A 510 8.67 17.87 20.11
C ARG A 510 9.77 16.91 19.69
N GLU A 511 10.53 16.35 20.61
CA GLU A 511 11.65 15.48 20.28
C GLU A 511 11.51 14.10 20.93
N PHE A 512 11.74 13.07 20.13
CA PHE A 512 11.82 11.67 20.55
C PHE A 512 13.18 11.12 20.12
N GLU A 513 14.06 10.91 21.11
CA GLU A 513 15.47 10.53 20.91
C GLU A 513 15.64 9.03 20.61
N ASP A 514 14.84 8.20 21.28
CA ASP A 514 14.98 6.76 21.29
C ASP A 514 14.33 6.08 20.07
N GLN A 515 14.60 4.78 19.92
CA GLN A 515 14.13 4.04 18.75
C GLN A 515 12.60 3.91 18.72
N VAL A 516 12.03 4.19 17.55
CA VAL A 516 10.60 4.02 17.25
C VAL A 516 10.43 3.32 15.90
N SER A 517 9.31 2.66 15.69
CA SER A 517 9.01 1.94 14.45
C SER A 517 8.06 2.72 13.55
N LEU A 518 8.20 2.61 12.22
CA LEU A 518 7.20 3.15 11.29
C LEU A 518 5.83 2.48 11.36
N LEU A 519 5.68 1.31 12.01
CA LEU A 519 4.35 0.79 12.36
C LEU A 519 3.55 1.81 13.19
N SER A 520 4.24 2.66 13.96
CA SER A 520 3.65 3.67 14.84
C SER A 520 3.13 4.90 14.10
N LEU A 521 3.41 5.05 12.80
CA LEU A 521 2.94 6.18 11.98
C LEU A 521 1.42 6.24 11.91
N THR A 522 0.77 5.14 11.49
CA THR A 522 -0.70 5.08 11.39
C THR A 522 -1.40 5.39 12.71
N PRO A 523 -1.16 4.68 13.83
CA PRO A 523 -1.85 4.96 15.08
C PRO A 523 -1.59 6.38 15.60
N THR A 524 -0.37 6.92 15.42
CA THR A 524 -0.04 8.29 15.83
C THR A 524 -0.81 9.34 15.02
N LEU A 525 -0.92 9.19 13.70
CA LEU A 525 -1.67 10.13 12.87
C LEU A 525 -3.19 10.06 13.13
N LEU A 526 -3.72 8.86 13.40
CA LEU A 526 -5.11 8.71 13.82
C LEU A 526 -5.34 9.36 15.19
N GLY A 527 -4.46 9.13 16.16
CA GLY A 527 -4.52 9.73 17.49
C GLY A 527 -4.46 11.26 17.47
N LEU A 528 -3.54 11.85 16.70
CA LEU A 528 -3.42 13.32 16.54
C LEU A 528 -4.67 13.95 15.92
N ASN A 529 -5.39 13.19 15.09
CA ASN A 529 -6.67 13.61 14.49
C ASN A 529 -7.90 13.14 15.29
N ARG A 530 -7.70 12.57 16.50
CA ARG A 530 -8.74 12.08 17.41
C ARG A 530 -9.64 11.01 16.77
N ILE A 531 -9.09 10.22 15.85
CA ILE A 531 -9.77 9.12 15.18
C ILE A 531 -9.57 7.86 16.01
N SER A 532 -10.66 7.27 16.49
CA SER A 532 -10.61 6.03 17.27
C SER A 532 -10.44 4.82 16.37
N TYR A 533 -9.68 3.84 16.84
CA TYR A 533 -9.51 2.56 16.17
C TYR A 533 -9.59 1.41 17.19
N PRO A 534 -9.99 0.20 16.79
CA PRO A 534 -10.13 -0.91 17.73
C PRO A 534 -8.79 -1.33 18.34
N GLU A 535 -8.79 -1.62 19.64
CA GLU A 535 -7.60 -2.08 20.36
C GLU A 535 -7.05 -3.38 19.75
N GLY A 536 -5.71 -3.48 19.67
CA GLY A 536 -5.02 -4.65 19.13
C GLY A 536 -5.07 -4.81 17.61
N LYS A 537 -5.74 -3.92 16.86
CA LYS A 537 -5.73 -3.92 15.39
C LYS A 537 -4.45 -3.38 14.77
N LEU A 538 -3.82 -2.41 15.42
CA LEU A 538 -2.58 -1.78 14.99
C LEU A 538 -1.45 -2.23 15.93
N LYS A 539 -0.32 -2.66 15.39
CA LYS A 539 0.83 -3.18 16.17
C LYS A 539 1.75 -2.07 16.69
N GLY A 540 1.83 -0.97 15.95
CA GLY A 540 2.60 0.21 16.34
C GLY A 540 2.02 0.91 17.57
N LYS A 541 2.81 1.80 18.15
CA LYS A 541 2.45 2.62 19.31
C LYS A 541 1.88 3.96 18.86
N ASP A 542 0.93 4.48 19.64
CA ASP A 542 0.34 5.80 19.42
C ASP A 542 1.08 6.86 20.25
N TYR A 543 1.87 7.69 19.59
CA TYR A 543 2.63 8.76 20.24
C TYR A 543 1.84 10.06 20.43
N SER A 544 0.59 10.14 19.95
CA SER A 544 -0.21 11.38 20.02
C SER A 544 -0.37 11.92 21.44
N LYS A 545 -0.58 11.04 22.43
CA LYS A 545 -0.67 11.42 23.85
C LYS A 545 0.62 12.02 24.36
N ALA A 546 1.76 11.39 24.09
CA ALA A 546 3.07 11.90 24.51
C ALA A 546 3.37 13.27 23.86
N ILE A 547 3.04 13.43 22.57
CA ILE A 547 3.16 14.70 21.84
C ILE A 547 2.35 15.82 22.54
N LEU A 548 1.14 15.51 22.99
CA LEU A 548 0.22 16.45 23.66
C LEU A 548 0.51 16.64 25.17
N GLY A 549 1.59 16.03 25.69
CA GLY A 549 1.99 16.15 27.10
C GLY A 549 1.27 15.23 28.06
N GLU A 550 0.47 14.29 27.55
CA GLU A 550 -0.15 13.23 28.33
C GLU A 550 0.79 12.01 28.43
N LYS A 551 0.48 11.10 29.36
CA LYS A 551 1.22 9.84 29.48
C LYS A 551 1.06 8.99 28.23
N GLY A 552 2.15 8.76 27.51
CA GLY A 552 2.21 7.95 26.29
C GLY A 552 3.55 7.21 26.15
N PRO A 553 3.72 6.44 25.06
CA PRO A 553 4.99 5.78 24.74
C PRO A 553 6.08 6.81 24.44
N GLU A 554 7.34 6.46 24.75
CA GLU A 554 8.50 7.28 24.42
C GLU A 554 9.48 6.56 23.47
N PHE A 555 9.44 5.23 23.44
CA PHE A 555 10.27 4.39 22.59
C PHE A 555 9.66 2.98 22.45
N GLU A 556 10.24 2.17 21.56
CA GLU A 556 9.90 0.76 21.37
C GLU A 556 11.09 -0.16 21.71
N PRO A 557 10.96 -1.12 22.65
CA PRO A 557 12.10 -1.91 23.12
C PRO A 557 12.64 -2.90 22.10
N VAL A 558 11.78 -3.37 21.20
CA VAL A 558 12.12 -4.33 20.14
C VAL A 558 11.43 -3.88 18.87
N ILE A 559 12.19 -3.79 17.78
CA ILE A 559 11.66 -3.49 16.44
C ILE A 559 12.02 -4.66 15.53
N TYR A 560 11.00 -5.23 14.88
CA TYR A 560 11.16 -6.26 13.87
C TYR A 560 11.15 -5.65 12.47
N THR A 561 12.03 -6.10 11.59
CA THR A 561 12.10 -5.68 10.19
C THR A 561 12.19 -6.88 9.25
N GLU A 562 11.70 -6.72 8.01
CA GLU A 562 11.74 -7.77 6.97
C GLU A 562 12.04 -7.24 5.56
N GLY A 563 12.53 -8.14 4.71
CA GLY A 563 12.53 -7.93 3.26
C GLY A 563 13.54 -8.79 2.53
N ARG A 564 13.25 -9.08 1.25
CA ARG A 564 13.96 -10.01 0.35
C ARG A 564 14.61 -11.20 1.08
N PHE A 565 13.77 -12.04 1.68
CA PHE A 565 14.20 -13.28 2.35
C PHE A 565 15.10 -13.09 3.58
N SER A 566 15.07 -11.91 4.19
CA SER A 566 15.79 -11.62 5.42
C SER A 566 14.87 -10.95 6.44
N GLU A 567 15.29 -11.03 7.69
CA GLU A 567 14.62 -10.38 8.81
C GLU A 567 15.64 -9.93 9.85
N SER A 568 15.25 -8.97 10.66
CA SER A 568 16.03 -8.56 11.80
C SER A 568 15.17 -8.26 13.03
N VAL A 569 15.81 -8.30 14.19
CA VAL A 569 15.34 -7.63 15.40
C VAL A 569 16.39 -6.65 15.89
N LEU A 570 15.91 -5.47 16.23
CA LEU A 570 16.68 -4.38 16.80
C LEU A 570 16.20 -4.09 18.23
N THR A 571 17.15 -3.99 19.15
CA THR A 571 16.96 -3.47 20.51
C THR A 571 17.91 -2.28 20.74
N PRO A 572 17.78 -1.53 21.84
CA PRO A 572 18.77 -0.51 22.19
C PRO A 572 20.20 -1.06 22.36
N ASP A 573 20.33 -2.36 22.62
CA ASP A 573 21.59 -2.99 23.02
C ASP A 573 22.25 -3.78 21.88
N PHE A 574 21.46 -4.42 21.02
CA PHE A 574 21.97 -5.26 19.95
C PHE A 574 21.04 -5.27 18.72
N LYS A 575 21.63 -5.59 17.56
CA LYS A 575 20.90 -5.96 16.34
C LYS A 575 21.26 -7.36 15.91
N PHE A 576 20.26 -8.12 15.50
CA PHE A 576 20.41 -9.46 14.96
C PHE A 576 19.72 -9.59 13.62
N ILE A 577 20.48 -10.01 12.60
CA ILE A 577 20.02 -10.16 11.23
C ILE A 577 20.22 -11.61 10.81
N ARG A 578 19.21 -12.20 10.18
CA ARG A 578 19.33 -13.52 9.56
C ARG A 578 18.60 -13.61 8.24
N ARG A 579 18.98 -14.61 7.46
CA ARG A 579 18.41 -14.92 6.14
C ARG A 579 17.57 -16.18 6.30
N TYR A 580 16.53 -16.33 5.48
CA TYR A 580 15.69 -17.51 5.52
C TYR A 580 16.51 -18.74 5.07
N PRO A 581 16.32 -19.92 5.69
CA PRO A 581 17.05 -21.14 5.35
C PRO A 581 17.08 -21.40 3.85
N GLY A 582 18.28 -21.67 3.34
CA GLY A 582 18.53 -21.94 1.94
C GLY A 582 18.50 -20.72 1.00
N TYR A 583 18.22 -19.53 1.53
CA TYR A 583 18.67 -18.24 1.03
C TYR A 583 19.87 -17.70 1.81
N ASP A 584 20.35 -18.48 2.78
CA ASP A 584 21.63 -18.30 3.45
C ASP A 584 22.82 -18.70 2.56
N SER A 585 22.61 -19.03 1.28
CA SER A 585 23.66 -19.18 0.28
C SER A 585 23.35 -18.32 -0.95
N VAL A 586 24.26 -17.43 -1.33
CA VAL A 586 24.05 -16.61 -2.53
C VAL A 586 24.42 -17.41 -3.77
N ARG A 587 23.66 -17.22 -4.85
CA ARG A 587 23.92 -17.80 -6.17
C ARG A 587 25.20 -17.19 -6.76
N ARG A 588 26.33 -17.75 -6.35
CA ARG A 588 27.68 -17.59 -6.93
C ARG A 588 28.34 -16.23 -6.70
N THR A 589 29.62 -16.25 -6.34
CA THR A 589 30.51 -15.07 -6.51
C THR A 589 30.70 -14.74 -7.98
N ARG A 590 31.36 -13.62 -8.30
CA ARG A 590 31.80 -13.32 -9.69
C ARG A 590 32.63 -14.47 -10.28
N GLU A 591 33.32 -15.21 -9.41
CA GLU A 591 34.14 -16.40 -9.70
C GLU A 591 33.33 -17.71 -9.70
N GLY A 592 32.01 -17.67 -9.48
CA GLY A 592 31.16 -18.86 -9.50
C GLY A 592 31.04 -19.59 -8.15
N ILE A 593 31.64 -19.08 -7.06
CA ILE A 593 31.78 -19.82 -5.80
C ILE A 593 30.53 -19.63 -4.92
N PRO A 594 29.90 -20.69 -4.39
CA PRO A 594 28.83 -20.55 -3.39
C PRO A 594 29.38 -19.97 -2.08
N HIS A 595 28.75 -18.93 -1.53
CA HIS A 595 29.09 -18.38 -0.22
C HIS A 595 27.87 -18.43 0.71
N LYS A 596 28.08 -18.89 1.95
CA LYS A 596 27.03 -18.94 2.98
C LYS A 596 26.99 -17.61 3.73
N MET A 597 25.85 -16.93 3.74
CA MET A 597 25.60 -15.75 4.56
C MET A 597 25.38 -16.19 6.01
N PRO A 598 26.30 -15.84 6.94
CA PRO A 598 26.09 -16.14 8.34
C PRO A 598 24.97 -15.28 8.92
N GLU A 599 24.46 -15.71 10.07
CA GLU A 599 23.77 -14.77 10.96
C GLU A 599 24.71 -13.62 11.32
N GLU A 600 24.13 -12.43 11.46
CA GLU A 600 24.86 -11.25 11.91
C GLU A 600 24.32 -10.81 13.26
N LEU A 601 25.26 -10.52 14.17
CA LEU A 601 24.96 -9.99 15.49
C LEU A 601 25.90 -8.82 15.76
N TYR A 602 25.34 -7.70 16.18
CA TYR A 602 26.06 -6.48 16.51
C TYR A 602 25.69 -6.01 17.91
N ASP A 603 26.69 -5.79 18.76
CA ASP A 603 26.53 -5.12 20.06
C ASP A 603 26.54 -3.61 19.82
N LEU A 604 25.36 -2.99 19.78
CA LEU A 604 25.19 -1.59 19.38
C LEU A 604 25.74 -0.60 20.41
N LYS A 605 25.98 -1.04 21.65
CA LYS A 605 26.66 -0.21 22.66
C LYS A 605 28.14 -0.05 22.36
N LYS A 606 28.79 -1.09 21.84
CA LYS A 606 30.22 -1.09 21.51
C LYS A 606 30.50 -0.80 20.05
N ASP A 607 29.57 -1.17 19.17
CA ASP A 607 29.66 -1.08 17.73
C ASP A 607 28.38 -0.48 17.14
N PRO A 608 28.11 0.82 17.40
CA PRO A 608 26.94 1.51 16.86
C PRO A 608 26.98 1.67 15.34
N LYS A 609 28.14 1.41 14.72
CA LYS A 609 28.34 1.47 13.27
C LYS A 609 28.17 0.11 12.58
N GLU A 610 27.96 -0.98 13.32
CA GLU A 610 27.68 -2.32 12.79
C GLU A 610 28.84 -2.92 11.97
N LEU A 611 30.08 -2.61 12.36
CA LEU A 611 31.29 -3.00 11.62
C LEU A 611 31.82 -4.38 11.98
N LYS A 612 31.45 -4.93 13.14
CA LYS A 612 31.99 -6.18 13.67
C LYS A 612 30.88 -7.17 14.00
N ASN A 613 30.64 -8.11 13.09
CA ASN A 613 29.75 -9.24 13.35
C ASN A 613 30.36 -10.16 14.43
N ILE A 614 29.66 -10.31 15.56
CA ILE A 614 30.08 -11.12 16.72
C ILE A 614 29.29 -12.43 16.86
N SER A 615 28.51 -12.82 15.85
CA SER A 615 27.66 -14.03 15.91
C SER A 615 28.44 -15.33 16.17
N THR A 616 29.71 -15.41 15.76
CA THR A 616 30.56 -16.58 16.02
C THR A 616 31.34 -16.51 17.33
N SER A 617 31.43 -15.33 17.96
CA SER A 617 32.26 -15.09 19.14
C SER A 617 31.46 -14.90 20.44
N ASP A 618 30.18 -14.53 20.37
CA ASP A 618 29.33 -14.29 21.55
C ASP A 618 28.05 -15.15 21.50
N LEU A 619 28.20 -16.44 21.83
CA LEU A 619 27.09 -17.39 21.86
C LEU A 619 25.98 -17.02 22.87
N PRO A 620 26.27 -16.52 24.09
CA PRO A 620 25.23 -16.05 25.00
C PRO A 620 24.34 -14.95 24.42
N LEU A 621 24.93 -13.89 23.87
CA LEU A 621 24.16 -12.79 23.25
C LEU A 621 23.43 -13.26 22.00
N LEU A 622 24.04 -14.13 21.19
CA LEU A 622 23.38 -14.72 20.02
C LEU A 622 22.11 -15.50 20.41
N ASN A 623 22.18 -16.31 21.46
CA ASN A 623 21.03 -17.08 21.93
C ASN A 623 19.93 -16.17 22.50
N GLN A 624 20.31 -15.11 23.21
CA GLN A 624 19.37 -14.06 23.62
C GLN A 624 18.70 -13.42 22.41
N ALA A 625 19.46 -13.01 21.41
CA ALA A 625 18.95 -12.37 20.21
C ALA A 625 18.01 -13.28 19.40
N ARG A 626 18.36 -14.58 19.25
CA ARG A 626 17.50 -15.59 18.64
C ARG A 626 16.19 -15.78 19.41
N ASN A 627 16.22 -15.71 20.74
CA ASN A 627 14.99 -15.77 21.57
C ASN A 627 14.12 -14.54 21.37
N VAL A 628 14.69 -13.34 21.37
CA VAL A 628 13.96 -12.09 21.08
C VAL A 628 13.33 -12.16 19.69
N LEU A 629 14.07 -12.62 18.66
CA LEU A 629 13.50 -12.84 17.34
C LEU A 629 12.36 -13.85 17.38
N LYS A 630 12.51 -14.98 18.09
CA LYS A 630 11.47 -16.01 18.19
C LYS A 630 10.16 -15.46 18.78
N GLU A 631 10.24 -14.52 19.71
CA GLU A 631 9.08 -13.87 20.35
C GLU A 631 8.42 -12.80 19.48
N ASN A 632 9.18 -12.22 18.53
CA ASN A 632 8.74 -11.08 17.69
C ASN A 632 8.64 -11.41 16.18
N GLN A 633 8.83 -12.68 15.80
CA GLN A 633 8.83 -13.14 14.40
C GLN A 633 7.43 -13.17 13.77
N LEU A 634 7.41 -13.30 12.44
CA LEU A 634 6.20 -13.47 11.62
C LEU A 634 5.30 -14.65 12.04
N ASP A 635 3.99 -14.46 11.82
CA ASP A 635 2.97 -15.52 11.86
C ASP A 635 3.11 -16.45 10.65
N LYS A 636 3.97 -17.45 10.77
CA LYS A 636 4.28 -18.36 9.66
C LYS A 636 3.16 -19.34 9.37
N ASN A 637 2.99 -19.66 8.10
CA ASN A 637 2.21 -20.82 7.73
C ASN A 637 3.05 -22.05 8.01
N SER A 638 2.47 -23.00 8.74
CA SER A 638 3.14 -24.25 9.08
C SER A 638 2.35 -25.41 8.50
N PHE A 639 3.06 -26.40 7.99
CA PHE A 639 2.50 -27.73 7.79
C PHE A 639 3.31 -28.74 8.58
N PHE A 640 2.64 -29.80 8.97
CA PHE A 640 3.18 -30.88 9.75
C PHE A 640 3.17 -32.12 8.88
N LEU A 641 4.31 -32.78 8.77
CA LEU A 641 4.45 -34.12 8.25
C LEU A 641 4.63 -35.05 9.45
N ARG A 642 3.58 -35.79 9.80
CA ARG A 642 3.63 -36.84 10.81
C ARG A 642 4.17 -38.10 10.16
N LEU A 643 5.22 -38.63 10.75
CA LEU A 643 5.91 -39.83 10.36
C LEU A 643 5.59 -40.87 11.43
N PRO A 644 4.84 -41.93 11.11
CA PRO A 644 4.43 -42.90 12.12
C PRO A 644 5.64 -43.56 12.75
N LYS A 645 5.46 -44.00 14.00
CA LYS A 645 6.46 -44.73 14.76
C LYS A 645 7.02 -45.92 13.98
N CYS A 646 8.28 -46.22 14.24
CA CYS A 646 8.99 -47.33 13.65
C CYS A 646 9.02 -48.50 14.64
N GLU A 647 8.13 -49.47 14.43
CA GLU A 647 8.04 -50.70 15.26
C GLU A 647 9.30 -51.58 15.17
N LYS A 648 10.12 -51.38 14.13
CA LYS A 648 11.47 -51.94 13.95
C LYS A 648 12.38 -50.83 13.44
N THR A 649 13.70 -51.03 13.45
CA THR A 649 14.65 -50.10 12.80
C THR A 649 14.22 -49.86 11.35
N CYS A 650 13.88 -48.62 11.03
CA CYS A 650 13.43 -48.18 9.72
C CYS A 650 14.41 -47.12 9.21
N GLU A 651 14.63 -47.08 7.90
CA GLU A 651 15.34 -45.98 7.29
C GLU A 651 14.37 -45.15 6.45
N ARG A 652 14.34 -43.84 6.71
CA ARG A 652 13.50 -42.91 5.94
C ARG A 652 14.32 -41.78 5.35
N GLU A 653 14.16 -41.54 4.06
CA GLU A 653 14.65 -40.34 3.41
C GLU A 653 13.45 -39.48 2.99
N VAL A 654 13.39 -38.25 3.49
CA VAL A 654 12.35 -37.27 3.17
C VAL A 654 12.95 -36.23 2.24
N ARG A 655 12.48 -36.16 0.99
CA ARG A 655 12.78 -35.05 0.08
C ARG A 655 11.57 -34.16 -0.03
N LEU A 656 11.72 -32.89 0.30
CA LEU A 656 10.65 -31.92 0.34
C LEU A 656 11.03 -30.70 -0.50
N PHE A 657 10.19 -30.33 -1.47
CA PHE A 657 10.32 -29.09 -2.24
C PHE A 657 9.14 -28.16 -1.93
N VAL A 658 9.35 -26.96 -1.42
CA VAL A 658 8.31 -25.95 -1.14
C VAL A 658 8.41 -24.78 -2.13
N LYS A 659 7.32 -24.53 -2.88
CA LYS A 659 7.32 -23.55 -3.99
C LYS A 659 7.73 -22.13 -3.57
N GLY A 660 7.22 -21.66 -2.43
CA GLY A 660 7.54 -20.34 -1.87
C GLY A 660 8.65 -20.34 -0.82
N GLY A 661 9.35 -21.47 -0.72
CA GLY A 661 10.52 -21.64 0.11
C GLY A 661 10.27 -22.04 1.55
N ILE A 662 11.33 -22.54 2.19
CA ILE A 662 11.34 -23.07 3.56
C ILE A 662 11.89 -21.97 4.48
N TYR A 663 11.06 -21.48 5.39
CA TYR A 663 11.46 -20.46 6.37
C TYR A 663 12.13 -21.10 7.59
N ARG A 664 11.64 -22.25 8.04
CA ARG A 664 12.19 -23.02 9.16
C ARG A 664 11.60 -24.41 9.10
N TYR A 665 12.34 -25.41 9.52
CA TYR A 665 11.74 -26.68 9.87
C TYR A 665 12.23 -27.12 11.24
N ASP A 666 11.35 -27.78 11.99
CA ASP A 666 11.61 -28.34 13.30
C ASP A 666 11.21 -29.82 13.25
N PHE A 667 11.99 -30.71 13.86
CA PHE A 667 11.69 -32.15 13.90
C PHE A 667 11.74 -32.66 15.34
N THR A 668 10.81 -33.54 15.70
CA THR A 668 10.70 -34.05 17.08
C THR A 668 11.63 -35.22 17.41
N GLY A 669 12.33 -35.79 16.42
CA GLY A 669 13.32 -36.87 16.59
C GLY A 669 14.73 -36.49 16.12
N SER A 670 15.60 -37.48 15.93
CA SER A 670 16.93 -37.26 15.33
C SER A 670 16.86 -37.27 13.81
N LEU A 671 17.44 -36.25 13.17
CA LEU A 671 17.57 -36.19 11.71
C LEU A 671 19.01 -35.84 11.30
N ASN A 672 19.40 -36.34 10.14
CA ASN A 672 20.56 -35.86 9.39
C ASN A 672 20.07 -35.06 8.18
N VAL A 673 20.46 -33.79 8.10
CA VAL A 673 20.23 -32.96 6.91
C VAL A 673 21.23 -33.39 5.85
N LEU A 674 20.75 -34.01 4.76
CA LEU A 674 21.60 -34.42 3.64
C LEU A 674 21.80 -33.27 2.65
N GLN A 675 20.74 -32.49 2.41
CA GLN A 675 20.75 -31.34 1.53
C GLN A 675 19.72 -30.31 2.00
N GLU A 676 20.06 -29.04 1.95
CA GLU A 676 19.15 -27.94 2.29
C GLU A 676 19.39 -26.76 1.35
N ASP A 677 18.32 -26.26 0.74
CA ASP A 677 18.27 -25.03 -0.02
C ASP A 677 16.91 -24.32 0.18
N SER A 678 16.77 -23.14 -0.43
CA SER A 678 15.63 -22.24 -0.23
C SER A 678 14.28 -22.91 -0.42
N LYS A 679 14.20 -23.95 -1.24
CA LYS A 679 12.98 -24.66 -1.57
C LYS A 679 13.07 -26.14 -1.28
N ASN A 680 14.26 -26.74 -1.31
CA ASN A 680 14.45 -28.17 -1.14
C ASN A 680 15.09 -28.48 0.22
N VAL A 681 14.54 -29.45 0.93
CA VAL A 681 15.23 -30.10 2.05
C VAL A 681 15.20 -31.60 1.85
N THR A 682 16.35 -32.24 2.00
CA THR A 682 16.51 -33.69 2.01
C THR A 682 17.00 -34.10 3.39
N LEU A 683 16.16 -34.83 4.11
CA LEU A 683 16.39 -35.28 5.48
C LEU A 683 16.50 -36.79 5.49
N ARG A 684 17.50 -37.33 6.19
CA ARG A 684 17.62 -38.75 6.50
C ARG A 684 17.30 -38.96 7.97
N ILE A 685 16.33 -39.81 8.24
CA ILE A 685 15.99 -40.23 9.60
C ILE A 685 16.81 -41.49 9.85
N LEU A 686 17.71 -41.39 10.82
CA LEU A 686 18.63 -42.46 11.16
C LEU A 686 17.90 -43.56 11.93
N ASN A 687 18.39 -44.80 11.82
CA ASN A 687 17.87 -46.05 12.39
C ASN A 687 17.48 -45.97 13.89
N GLU A 688 16.36 -45.34 14.18
CA GLU A 688 15.78 -45.25 15.52
C GLU A 688 14.49 -46.06 15.56
N SER A 689 14.45 -47.10 16.40
CA SER A 689 13.19 -47.62 16.91
C SER A 689 12.61 -46.58 17.87
N ASN A 690 11.38 -46.14 17.65
CA ASN A 690 10.71 -45.17 18.51
C ASN A 690 9.28 -45.63 18.82
N ASP A 691 8.82 -45.30 20.03
CA ASP A 691 7.48 -45.69 20.51
C ASP A 691 6.42 -44.61 20.23
N PHE A 692 6.81 -43.51 19.58
CA PHE A 692 5.96 -42.36 19.30
C PHE A 692 6.15 -41.86 17.86
N ASP A 693 5.13 -41.21 17.34
CA ASP A 693 5.19 -40.62 16.00
C ASP A 693 6.08 -39.39 15.97
N GLN A 694 6.89 -39.28 14.93
CA GLN A 694 7.75 -38.13 14.72
C GLN A 694 7.02 -37.09 13.88
N VAL A 695 7.29 -35.81 14.11
CA VAL A 695 6.63 -34.71 13.40
C VAL A 695 7.69 -33.78 12.83
N LEU A 696 7.69 -33.64 11.50
CA LEU A 696 8.41 -32.60 10.80
C LEU A 696 7.48 -31.40 10.60
N THR A 697 7.75 -30.33 11.33
CA THR A 697 7.07 -29.04 11.15
C THR A 697 7.84 -28.21 10.15
N VAL A 698 7.23 -27.83 9.04
CA VAL A 698 7.83 -26.92 8.06
C VAL A 698 7.04 -25.62 8.05
N LYS A 699 7.75 -24.53 8.34
CA LYS A 699 7.25 -23.16 8.34
C LYS A 699 7.63 -22.50 7.03
N THR A 700 6.70 -21.76 6.45
CA THR A 700 6.90 -20.96 5.24
C THR A 700 6.15 -19.64 5.36
N VAL A 701 6.71 -18.61 4.71
CA VAL A 701 6.07 -17.29 4.55
C VAL A 701 5.15 -17.27 3.32
N ASP A 702 5.19 -18.32 2.48
CA ASP A 702 4.22 -18.46 1.40
C ASP A 702 2.82 -18.62 2.00
N VAL A 703 1.92 -17.73 1.57
CA VAL A 703 0.50 -17.74 1.91
C VAL A 703 -0.25 -18.99 1.42
N SER A 704 0.42 -19.82 0.64
CA SER A 704 -0.10 -20.88 -0.19
C SER A 704 0.88 -22.05 -0.28
N PRO A 705 1.24 -22.69 0.85
CA PRO A 705 2.21 -23.77 0.86
C PRO A 705 1.82 -24.81 -0.20
N SER A 706 2.68 -24.97 -1.18
CA SER A 706 2.59 -26.04 -2.19
C SER A 706 3.93 -26.72 -2.20
N PHE A 707 3.91 -28.05 -2.12
CA PHE A 707 5.13 -28.82 -2.02
C PHE A 707 5.06 -30.18 -2.71
N ASN A 708 6.21 -30.65 -3.15
CA ASN A 708 6.39 -32.04 -3.53
C ASN A 708 7.12 -32.73 -2.37
N LEU A 709 6.61 -33.88 -1.94
CA LEU A 709 7.17 -34.68 -0.87
C LEU A 709 7.43 -36.09 -1.42
N ARG A 710 8.66 -36.57 -1.28
CA ARG A 710 9.04 -37.95 -1.56
C ARG A 710 9.56 -38.57 -0.28
N ILE A 711 9.02 -39.72 0.08
CA ILE A 711 9.47 -40.52 1.21
C ILE A 711 10.05 -41.83 0.65
N LEU A 712 11.32 -42.10 0.91
CA LEU A 712 11.90 -43.42 0.72
C LEU A 712 11.77 -44.15 2.05
N ARG A 713 11.01 -45.26 2.08
CA ARG A 713 10.87 -46.12 3.26
C ARG A 713 11.38 -47.50 2.93
N ASP A 714 12.48 -47.92 3.57
CA ASP A 714 13.03 -49.26 3.45
C ASP A 714 13.20 -49.73 1.98
N GLY A 715 13.64 -48.82 1.10
CA GLY A 715 13.85 -49.07 -0.33
C GLY A 715 12.63 -48.86 -1.24
N LYS A 716 11.44 -48.57 -0.69
CA LYS A 716 10.22 -48.25 -1.45
C LYS A 716 10.00 -46.74 -1.51
N ILE A 717 9.74 -46.22 -2.71
CA ILE A 717 9.47 -44.79 -2.95
C ILE A 717 7.96 -44.53 -2.82
N GLU A 718 7.62 -43.51 -2.07
CA GLU A 718 6.28 -42.95 -1.96
C GLU A 718 6.31 -41.46 -2.37
N ASP A 719 5.64 -41.13 -3.48
CA ASP A 719 5.57 -39.77 -4.01
C ASP A 719 4.23 -39.10 -3.66
N TYR A 720 4.31 -37.95 -3.00
CA TYR A 720 3.19 -37.15 -2.55
C TYR A 720 3.29 -35.75 -3.14
N ARG A 721 2.29 -35.34 -3.93
CA ARG A 721 2.21 -33.94 -4.38
C ARG A 721 1.15 -33.22 -3.58
N VAL A 722 1.53 -32.22 -2.79
CA VAL A 722 0.59 -31.45 -1.96
C VAL A 722 0.38 -30.07 -2.55
N GLY A 723 -0.84 -29.81 -3.01
CA GLY A 723 -1.25 -28.56 -3.64
C GLY A 723 -2.24 -27.76 -2.81
N LYS A 724 -2.77 -26.70 -3.42
CA LYS A 724 -3.77 -25.77 -2.87
C LYS A 724 -5.01 -26.43 -2.24
N TRP A 725 -5.29 -27.68 -2.59
CA TRP A 725 -6.50 -28.42 -2.23
C TRP A 725 -6.24 -29.87 -1.79
N GLY A 726 -4.99 -30.24 -1.50
CA GLY A 726 -4.69 -31.56 -0.94
C GLY A 726 -3.52 -32.34 -1.52
N ILE A 727 -3.40 -33.58 -1.06
CA ILE A 727 -2.46 -34.60 -1.55
C ILE A 727 -3.00 -35.20 -2.86
N ARG A 728 -2.15 -35.29 -3.89
CA ARG A 728 -2.35 -36.14 -5.06
C ARG A 728 -1.31 -37.25 -5.04
N SER A 729 -1.79 -38.48 -5.04
CA SER A 729 -1.06 -39.73 -5.29
C SER A 729 -2.05 -40.71 -5.94
N ASP A 730 -1.57 -41.58 -6.81
CA ASP A 730 -2.23 -42.76 -7.36
C ASP A 730 -2.62 -43.81 -6.29
N VAL A 731 -2.17 -43.60 -5.05
CA VAL A 731 -2.36 -44.45 -3.86
C VAL A 731 -3.22 -43.79 -2.77
N VAL A 732 -3.78 -42.59 -3.04
CA VAL A 732 -4.56 -41.79 -2.06
C VAL A 732 -5.69 -42.56 -1.41
N SER A 733 -6.36 -43.44 -2.15
CA SER A 733 -7.46 -44.25 -1.63
C SER A 733 -7.01 -45.25 -0.57
N GLU A 734 -5.76 -45.70 -0.56
CA GLU A 734 -5.20 -46.55 0.49
C GLU A 734 -4.73 -45.73 1.70
N ILE A 735 -4.05 -44.60 1.46
CA ILE A 735 -3.57 -43.71 2.54
C ILE A 735 -4.73 -43.18 3.39
N LEU A 736 -5.83 -42.77 2.76
CA LEU A 736 -7.05 -42.31 3.46
C LEU A 736 -7.78 -43.43 4.21
N ARG A 737 -7.57 -44.70 3.83
CA ARG A 737 -8.28 -45.85 4.40
C ARG A 737 -7.56 -46.44 5.61
N TYR A 738 -6.25 -46.29 5.69
CA TYR A 738 -5.44 -46.91 6.74
C TYR A 738 -4.76 -45.90 7.67
N GLU A 739 -4.34 -44.72 7.20
CA GLU A 739 -3.55 -43.80 8.04
C GLU A 739 -3.76 -42.30 7.66
N PRO A 740 -4.91 -41.70 8.03
CA PRO A 740 -5.31 -40.35 7.63
C PRO A 740 -4.60 -39.22 8.41
N ASP A 741 -3.42 -39.43 8.98
CA ASP A 741 -2.77 -38.44 9.89
C ASP A 741 -1.41 -37.91 9.38
N TYR A 742 -0.96 -38.34 8.20
CA TYR A 742 0.41 -38.12 7.74
C TYR A 742 0.77 -36.66 7.43
N VAL A 743 -0.16 -35.82 6.97
CA VAL A 743 0.14 -34.44 6.59
C VAL A 743 -1.01 -33.51 6.97
N SER A 744 -0.79 -32.54 7.87
CA SER A 744 -1.82 -31.60 8.31
C SER A 744 -1.33 -30.14 8.23
N LEU A 745 -2.21 -29.20 7.86
CA LEU A 745 -1.93 -27.77 7.90
C LEU A 745 -2.22 -27.23 9.30
N GLY A 746 -1.34 -26.37 9.83
CA GLY A 746 -1.51 -25.77 11.17
C GLY A 746 -2.55 -24.64 11.27
N LYS A 747 -3.37 -24.41 10.25
CA LYS A 747 -4.44 -23.40 10.27
C LYS A 747 -5.76 -23.98 9.75
N ASN A 748 -6.86 -23.60 10.42
CA ASN A 748 -8.20 -23.88 9.94
C ASN A 748 -8.42 -23.13 8.60
N PRO A 749 -8.83 -23.81 7.53
CA PRO A 749 -9.14 -23.15 6.28
C PRO A 749 -10.32 -22.21 6.39
N TYR A 750 -10.21 -21.09 5.67
CA TYR A 750 -11.19 -19.99 5.60
C TYR A 750 -12.64 -20.43 5.29
N ARG A 751 -12.88 -21.61 4.70
CA ARG A 751 -14.23 -22.11 4.36
C ARG A 751 -14.77 -23.23 5.25
N TYR A 752 -13.98 -23.80 6.16
CA TYR A 752 -14.38 -25.00 6.92
C TYR A 752 -14.01 -24.91 8.40
N ALA A 753 -14.12 -23.72 9.00
CA ALA A 753 -13.75 -23.45 10.39
C ALA A 753 -14.52 -24.29 11.44
N SER A 754 -15.60 -24.97 11.05
CA SER A 754 -16.48 -25.78 11.90
C SER A 754 -16.27 -27.31 11.78
N SER A 755 -15.20 -27.76 11.12
CA SER A 755 -14.92 -29.20 10.95
C SER A 755 -14.18 -29.77 12.17
N GLU A 756 -14.62 -30.91 12.69
CA GLU A 756 -14.02 -31.63 13.84
C GLU A 756 -12.90 -32.61 13.43
N ILE A 757 -12.62 -32.78 12.13
CA ILE A 757 -11.59 -33.68 11.58
C ILE A 757 -10.30 -32.88 11.25
N PRO A 758 -9.09 -33.36 11.60
CA PRO A 758 -7.82 -32.76 11.16
C PRO A 758 -7.76 -32.57 9.64
N PHE A 759 -7.45 -31.36 9.19
CA PHE A 759 -7.58 -30.98 7.77
C PHE A 759 -6.47 -31.57 6.88
N LEU A 760 -6.64 -32.83 6.45
CA LEU A 760 -6.12 -33.26 5.16
C LEU A 760 -7.06 -32.73 4.09
N TYR A 761 -6.66 -31.63 3.45
CA TYR A 761 -7.40 -31.18 2.28
C TYR A 761 -7.45 -32.30 1.25
N TYR A 762 -8.64 -32.62 0.78
CA TYR A 762 -8.88 -33.39 -0.43
C TYR A 762 -10.05 -32.75 -1.14
N HIS A 763 -9.78 -32.06 -2.25
CA HIS A 763 -10.84 -31.70 -3.20
C HIS A 763 -10.33 -31.99 -4.61
N THR A 764 -10.77 -33.12 -5.15
CA THR A 764 -10.89 -33.32 -6.60
C THR A 764 -11.69 -32.14 -7.16
N GLY A 765 -10.99 -31.22 -7.83
CA GLY A 765 -11.54 -29.94 -8.24
C GLY A 765 -10.47 -29.08 -8.89
N PHE A 766 -9.98 -29.55 -10.02
CA PHE A 766 -9.05 -28.87 -10.95
C PHE A 766 -7.74 -28.36 -10.33
N SER A 767 -6.72 -29.22 -10.35
CA SER A 767 -5.33 -28.77 -10.36
C SER A 767 -4.51 -29.55 -11.39
N GLY A 768 -3.87 -28.79 -12.29
CA GLY A 768 -2.68 -29.21 -13.04
C GLY A 768 -2.91 -30.07 -14.29
N GLY A 769 -3.33 -29.42 -15.39
CA GLY A 769 -2.84 -29.77 -16.72
C GLY A 769 -1.62 -28.89 -17.05
N LYS A 770 -0.74 -29.36 -17.92
CA LYS A 770 0.46 -28.65 -18.42
C LYS A 770 0.15 -27.20 -18.85
N GLU A 771 1.11 -26.29 -18.70
CA GLU A 771 1.04 -24.93 -19.29
C GLU A 771 0.67 -25.07 -20.78
N SER A 772 -0.27 -24.26 -21.28
CA SER A 772 -0.58 -24.28 -22.72
C SER A 772 0.57 -23.68 -23.52
N GLU A 773 0.67 -24.01 -24.81
CA GLU A 773 1.67 -23.39 -25.69
C GLU A 773 1.54 -21.86 -25.71
N GLU A 774 0.35 -21.31 -25.53
CA GLU A 774 0.15 -19.86 -25.41
C GLU A 774 0.71 -19.27 -24.11
N GLU A 775 0.61 -19.98 -22.98
CA GLU A 775 1.18 -19.54 -21.69
C GLU A 775 2.72 -19.57 -21.71
N ALA A 776 3.31 -20.58 -22.37
CA ALA A 776 4.75 -20.66 -22.59
C ALA A 776 5.24 -19.56 -23.56
N ALA A 777 4.47 -19.27 -24.61
CA ALA A 777 4.76 -18.17 -25.54
C ALA A 777 4.68 -16.79 -24.86
N MET A 778 3.71 -16.60 -23.96
CA MET A 778 3.58 -15.36 -23.19
C MET A 778 4.74 -15.17 -22.21
N GLY A 779 5.26 -16.24 -21.60
CA GLY A 779 6.48 -16.20 -20.80
C GLY A 779 7.74 -15.85 -21.60
N GLN A 780 7.81 -16.26 -22.87
CA GLN A 780 8.91 -15.89 -23.77
C GLN A 780 8.83 -14.41 -24.21
N GLU A 781 7.62 -13.88 -24.45
CA GLU A 781 7.46 -12.45 -24.77
C GLU A 781 7.72 -11.55 -23.57
N VAL A 782 7.28 -11.93 -22.36
CA VAL A 782 7.63 -11.20 -21.13
C VAL A 782 9.14 -11.17 -20.91
N ARG A 783 9.85 -12.29 -21.18
CA ARG A 783 11.31 -12.33 -21.10
C ARG A 783 11.99 -11.40 -22.11
N LYS A 784 11.52 -11.37 -23.36
CA LYS A 784 12.02 -10.45 -24.39
C LYS A 784 11.83 -8.99 -24.02
N ILE A 785 10.69 -8.65 -23.42
CA ILE A 785 10.39 -7.29 -22.94
C ILE A 785 11.33 -6.91 -21.79
N LEU A 786 11.60 -7.82 -20.87
CA LEU A 786 12.53 -7.58 -19.76
C LEU A 786 14.00 -7.50 -20.21
N GLU A 787 14.39 -8.27 -21.23
CA GLU A 787 15.70 -8.16 -21.90
C GLU A 787 15.84 -6.84 -22.68
N SER A 788 14.78 -6.36 -23.33
CA SER A 788 14.79 -5.11 -24.09
C SER A 788 14.73 -3.85 -23.21
N TRP A 789 14.17 -3.95 -22.00
CA TRP A 789 14.16 -2.90 -20.99
C TRP A 789 15.41 -2.87 -20.10
N GLY A 790 16.40 -3.75 -20.37
CA GLY A 790 17.69 -3.75 -19.66
C GLY A 790 17.64 -4.35 -18.24
N TYR A 791 16.54 -4.99 -17.84
CA TYR A 791 16.39 -5.58 -16.51
C TYR A 791 17.02 -6.98 -16.38
N ILE A 792 17.42 -7.59 -17.50
CA ILE A 792 18.15 -8.86 -17.53
C ILE A 792 19.49 -8.61 -18.24
N HIS A 793 20.54 -8.42 -17.44
CA HIS A 793 21.92 -8.60 -17.91
C HIS A 793 22.35 -10.03 -17.60
N GLN A 794 23.09 -10.64 -18.53
CA GLN A 794 23.48 -12.06 -18.53
C GLN A 794 24.01 -12.59 -17.19
#